data_AF-A0A7T5ESI8-F1
#
_entry.id   AF-A0A7T5ESI8-F1
#
_cell.length_a   1.000
_cell.length_b   1.000
_cell.length_c   1.000
_cell.angle_alpha   90.00
_cell.angle_beta   90.00
_cell.angle_gamma   90.00
#
_symmetry.space_group_name_H-M   'P 1'
#
loop_
_entity.id
_entity.type
_entity.pdbx_description
1 polymer ?
#
loop_
_entity_poly.entity_id
_entity_poly.type
_entity_poly.pdbx_seq_one_letter_code
_entity_poly.pdbx_strand_id
1 'polypeptide(L)'
;MKGSNSHWKRRFSVVSVLAVSSGLTVMAGFPATGFAQTTQQSIANHRSNAPLQMPASLQTYAVTSSLIDLIWNPVYKSGVSYDVYQNGSLIGTVSKSNFTVQGLQPNHKYTFTVVAKDTLGNKSRPSRSLVVSTKPRGVTLNVQTFGTAGNGTTDDTAALQKAIDAVPAGGTVYIPAGTYLTAPLTLKSDMTLDLAKGAKLLGSSNIDQYKPVWSRWEGIEMYRYQSLLYGKNVKNVTITGQGTIDGNGETAITDNSGKTYGSWWARGKNGAPNYKEPTTNPAVNLVPQSSVDLSKGIPYARPGDIEFTHSKNVLIQGVTVQNSPSWTIHPLYSQNVTLADLDIENPPTSDNTDGVDPDSVTGMKIINNTFNVGDDDIAIKSGKDAQGRKIGIPASGIIIRNNLMKNGHGGVTIGSEMSGGVHNILARDDVFNGTKEGIRMKSLRGRGGTISDLVFEHISMYNIQDAAVHIDERYSSNGAPEAYTGKIDAGTPRIENILFQDITDNDDKHAMYFRGLTEMNIQHLIFKNVKITNAQEGIEASNVSDVQMDNVSIDNQKNPGFWFYQSTVENDLGKNVPSQFTDSEFGGFLHGDKLFNGSTTVSLPAGVLNSNQGSITSWVRPSKSGGTIMAGTNGNAGFSLQYTKQGKIDFVLTDGTTRVALESTHSYKPGHWRHVTAIWTPAGKDALYVNGRRVASAIVPLAKTSVSKTIVLGANTSGMSHFVGTMKEARIYNYAMSHPQTNFLFSQSTHMKWLNGFSEIGRWMSEFLDGSHL
;
A
#
# COMPACT_ATOMS: atom_id res chain seq x y z
N MET A 1 22.48 67.72 4.56
CA MET A 1 23.61 67.45 3.63
C MET A 1 24.43 66.29 4.19
N LYS A 2 24.65 65.26 3.36
CA LYS A 2 25.69 64.20 3.38
C LYS A 2 25.86 63.36 4.67
N GLY A 3 25.79 62.03 4.70
CA GLY A 3 25.65 61.01 3.67
C GLY A 3 25.56 59.59 4.30
N SER A 4 24.93 58.69 3.52
CA SER A 4 24.78 57.23 3.57
C SER A 4 26.00 56.41 4.05
N ASN A 5 25.98 55.13 4.46
CA ASN A 5 24.99 54.03 4.45
C ASN A 5 25.51 52.83 5.30
N SER A 6 24.56 51.95 5.67
CA SER A 6 24.65 50.46 5.77
C SER A 6 25.16 49.70 7.03
N HIS A 7 24.17 49.03 7.65
CA HIS A 7 24.05 47.58 7.94
C HIS A 7 24.51 46.92 9.27
N TRP A 8 23.46 46.48 10.02
CA TRP A 8 23.23 45.25 10.80
C TRP A 8 24.17 44.80 11.93
N LYS A 9 23.62 44.74 13.17
CA LYS A 9 23.81 43.62 14.11
C LYS A 9 22.64 43.51 15.10
N ARG A 10 22.17 42.26 15.27
CA ARG A 10 21.08 41.79 16.15
C ARG A 10 21.40 42.01 17.62
N ARG A 11 20.41 42.39 18.44
CA ARG A 11 20.49 42.41 19.91
C ARG A 11 19.83 41.17 20.50
N PHE A 12 20.57 40.47 21.34
CA PHE A 12 20.07 39.51 22.33
C PHE A 12 19.35 40.27 23.45
N SER A 13 18.34 39.66 24.06
CA SER A 13 17.90 40.04 25.41
C SER A 13 17.55 38.80 26.21
N VAL A 14 18.15 38.80 27.39
CA VAL A 14 18.20 37.78 28.45
C VAL A 14 16.88 37.78 29.21
N VAL A 15 16.42 36.60 29.64
CA VAL A 15 15.46 36.50 30.76
C VAL A 15 16.08 35.60 31.82
N SER A 16 16.27 36.21 33.00
CA SER A 16 16.85 35.64 34.20
C SER A 16 15.93 34.61 34.85
N VAL A 17 16.50 33.51 35.34
CA VAL A 17 15.82 32.55 36.23
C VAL A 17 16.14 32.94 37.66
N LEU A 18 15.11 33.31 38.44
CA LEU A 18 15.22 33.46 39.90
C LEU A 18 14.86 32.13 40.55
N ALA A 19 15.79 31.58 41.33
CA ALA A 19 15.54 30.51 42.29
C ALA A 19 15.15 31.13 43.64
N VAL A 20 14.13 30.58 44.30
CA VAL A 20 13.87 30.81 45.73
C VAL A 20 13.58 29.46 46.39
N SER A 21 14.34 29.20 47.45
CA SER A 21 14.28 28.02 48.31
C SER A 21 13.40 28.25 49.55
N SER A 22 12.97 27.14 50.15
CA SER A 22 12.57 26.90 51.56
C SER A 22 11.32 27.58 52.15
N GLY A 23 10.32 26.72 52.46
CA GLY A 23 9.61 26.58 53.75
C GLY A 23 8.94 27.77 54.43
N LEU A 24 7.59 27.79 54.44
CA LEU A 24 6.80 28.22 55.59
C LEU A 24 5.36 27.66 55.49
N THR A 25 4.87 27.06 56.58
CA THR A 25 3.49 26.59 56.76
C THR A 25 2.58 27.77 57.09
N VAL A 26 1.45 27.93 56.39
CA VAL A 26 0.28 28.70 56.86
C VAL A 26 -1.00 27.93 56.53
N MET A 27 -1.87 27.81 57.53
CA MET A 27 -3.15 27.11 57.52
C MET A 27 -4.24 27.79 56.67
N ALA A 28 -5.13 26.93 56.17
CA ALA A 28 -6.57 27.10 55.96
C ALA A 28 -7.10 28.19 55.01
N GLY A 29 -7.84 27.71 53.99
CA GLY A 29 -8.98 28.42 53.40
C GLY A 29 -8.93 28.59 51.87
N PHE A 30 -9.95 28.03 51.21
CA PHE A 30 -10.47 28.27 49.84
C PHE A 30 -10.25 27.18 48.76
N PRO A 31 -11.32 26.83 48.01
CA PRO A 31 -11.36 25.67 47.13
C PRO A 31 -10.65 25.90 45.79
N ALA A 32 -9.93 24.86 45.35
CA ALA A 32 -9.29 24.77 44.05
C ALA A 32 -10.29 24.40 42.95
N THR A 33 -10.97 25.39 42.36
CA THR A 33 -11.67 25.25 41.08
C THR A 33 -11.53 26.55 40.28
N GLY A 34 -10.50 26.66 39.45
CA GLY A 34 -10.34 27.86 38.61
C GLY A 34 -9.09 27.94 37.73
N PHE A 35 -8.00 27.22 38.04
CA PHE A 35 -6.73 27.37 37.32
C PHE A 35 -6.37 26.24 36.34
N ALA A 36 -7.16 25.16 36.28
CA ALA A 36 -6.92 24.04 35.36
C ALA A 36 -7.67 24.15 34.02
N GLN A 37 -8.73 24.97 33.93
CA GLN A 37 -9.53 25.10 32.71
C GLN A 37 -8.96 26.13 31.71
N THR A 38 -8.30 27.18 32.17
CA THR A 38 -7.76 28.24 31.30
C THR A 38 -6.49 27.82 30.56
N THR A 39 -5.66 26.95 31.12
CA THR A 39 -4.45 26.43 30.45
C THR A 39 -4.78 25.39 29.38
N GLN A 40 -5.73 24.47 29.60
CA GLN A 40 -6.18 23.54 28.55
C GLN A 40 -6.91 24.24 27.39
N GLN A 41 -7.74 25.27 27.66
CA GLN A 41 -8.35 26.06 26.59
C GLN A 41 -7.33 26.89 25.80
N SER A 42 -6.30 27.46 26.44
CA SER A 42 -5.27 28.22 25.73
C SER A 42 -4.38 27.35 24.84
N ILE A 43 -4.10 26.10 25.24
CA ILE A 43 -3.29 25.14 24.45
C ILE A 43 -4.13 24.51 23.33
N ALA A 44 -5.44 24.28 23.56
CA ALA A 44 -6.38 23.87 22.51
C ALA A 44 -6.58 24.99 21.46
N ASN A 45 -6.65 26.26 21.89
CA ASN A 45 -6.72 27.42 21.00
C ASN A 45 -5.39 27.72 20.27
N HIS A 46 -4.24 27.32 20.82
CA HIS A 46 -2.95 27.48 20.14
C HIS A 46 -2.69 26.40 19.07
N ARG A 47 -3.31 25.21 19.20
CA ARG A 47 -3.25 24.15 18.17
C ARG A 47 -4.29 24.33 17.05
N SER A 48 -5.39 25.04 17.31
CA SER A 48 -6.42 25.35 16.30
C SER A 48 -6.03 26.46 15.31
N ASN A 49 -4.96 27.22 15.59
CA ASN A 49 -4.48 28.34 14.77
C ASN A 49 -3.25 28.01 13.90
N ALA A 50 -2.86 26.74 13.76
CA ALA A 50 -1.84 26.38 12.77
C ALA A 50 -2.36 26.71 11.35
N PRO A 51 -1.60 27.42 10.51
CA PRO A 51 -2.06 27.83 9.19
C PRO A 51 -2.40 26.59 8.36
N LEU A 52 -3.62 26.57 7.81
CA LEU A 52 -4.11 25.48 6.97
C LEU A 52 -3.17 25.31 5.77
N GLN A 53 -2.70 24.08 5.54
CA GLN A 53 -1.84 23.78 4.40
C GLN A 53 -2.56 24.09 3.09
N MET A 54 -1.84 24.63 2.11
CA MET A 54 -2.39 24.82 0.77
C MET A 54 -2.57 23.46 0.07
N PRO A 55 -3.64 23.27 -0.72
CA PRO A 55 -3.76 22.10 -1.57
C PRO A 55 -2.53 21.94 -2.49
N ALA A 56 -1.93 20.75 -2.47
CA ALA A 56 -0.76 20.43 -3.27
C ALA A 56 -1.14 19.70 -4.56
N SER A 57 -0.25 19.75 -5.56
CA SER A 57 -0.36 18.95 -6.79
C SER A 57 -1.70 19.07 -7.54
N LEU A 58 -2.25 20.28 -7.64
CA LEU A 58 -3.40 20.54 -8.51
C LEU A 58 -3.05 20.18 -9.96
N GLN A 59 -3.82 19.28 -10.55
CA GLN A 59 -3.62 18.76 -11.90
C GLN A 59 -4.95 18.38 -12.55
N THR A 60 -4.91 18.07 -13.85
CA THR A 60 -6.05 17.48 -14.56
C THR A 60 -5.92 15.97 -14.68
N TYR A 61 -7.04 15.26 -14.61
CA TYR A 61 -7.09 13.85 -15.00
C TYR A 61 -7.87 13.61 -16.30
N ALA A 62 -8.81 14.49 -16.68
CA ALA A 62 -9.47 14.44 -17.97
C ALA A 62 -9.68 15.85 -18.55
N VAL A 63 -9.60 15.95 -19.88
CA VAL A 63 -9.79 17.20 -20.65
C VAL A 63 -10.51 16.87 -21.95
N THR A 64 -11.66 17.51 -22.18
CA THR A 64 -12.44 17.43 -23.41
C THR A 64 -12.53 18.81 -24.08
N SER A 65 -13.40 18.95 -25.08
CA SER A 65 -13.66 20.24 -25.72
C SER A 65 -14.55 21.17 -24.88
N SER A 66 -15.21 20.65 -23.84
CA SER A 66 -16.18 21.40 -23.04
C SER A 66 -16.08 21.14 -21.54
N LEU A 67 -15.16 20.28 -21.10
CA LEU A 67 -14.95 19.95 -19.70
C LEU A 67 -13.46 19.78 -19.36
N ILE A 68 -13.12 20.13 -18.11
CA ILE A 68 -11.83 19.86 -17.47
C ILE A 68 -12.10 19.29 -16.07
N ASP A 69 -11.52 18.14 -15.79
CA ASP A 69 -11.59 17.53 -14.46
C ASP A 69 -10.31 17.75 -13.68
N LEU A 70 -10.47 18.34 -12.50
CA LEU A 70 -9.41 18.74 -11.60
C LEU A 70 -9.30 17.77 -10.43
N ILE A 71 -8.08 17.50 -10.01
CA ILE A 71 -7.77 16.74 -8.79
C ILE A 71 -6.54 17.34 -8.09
N TRP A 72 -6.51 17.28 -6.76
CA TRP A 72 -5.41 17.78 -5.94
C TRP A 72 -5.22 16.90 -4.70
N ASN A 73 -4.06 16.99 -4.04
CA ASN A 73 -3.83 16.30 -2.78
C ASN A 73 -4.70 16.93 -1.68
N PRO A 74 -5.52 16.14 -0.97
CA PRO A 74 -6.34 16.67 0.10
C PRO A 74 -5.47 17.20 1.23
N VAL A 75 -6.00 18.18 1.96
CA VAL A 75 -5.48 18.57 3.27
C VAL A 75 -6.07 17.57 4.27
N TYR A 76 -5.22 16.72 4.85
CA TYR A 76 -5.60 15.66 5.80
C TYR A 76 -5.99 16.23 7.17
N LYS A 77 -7.04 17.05 7.20
CA LYS A 77 -7.71 17.60 8.37
C LYS A 77 -9.21 17.36 8.19
N SER A 78 -9.86 16.84 9.23
CA SER A 78 -11.31 16.58 9.18
C SER A 78 -12.11 17.87 8.92
N GLY A 79 -13.18 17.75 8.14
CA GLY A 79 -14.11 18.84 7.84
C GLY A 79 -13.56 19.93 6.91
N VAL A 80 -12.47 19.67 6.18
CA VAL A 80 -11.98 20.60 5.15
C VAL A 80 -12.88 20.57 3.92
N SER A 81 -13.13 21.77 3.38
CA SER A 81 -13.73 22.01 2.07
C SER A 81 -12.77 22.80 1.19
N TYR A 82 -13.06 22.90 -0.10
CA TYR A 82 -12.17 23.49 -1.11
C TYR A 82 -12.95 24.47 -1.98
N ASP A 83 -12.52 25.73 -1.97
CA ASP A 83 -12.97 26.76 -2.90
C ASP A 83 -12.15 26.62 -4.20
N VAL A 84 -12.83 26.40 -5.32
CA VAL A 84 -12.22 26.21 -6.65
C VAL A 84 -12.39 27.48 -7.47
N TYR A 85 -11.29 28.00 -8.01
CA TYR A 85 -11.29 29.24 -8.77
C TYR A 85 -10.91 28.97 -10.23
N GLN A 86 -11.64 29.59 -11.16
CA GLN A 86 -11.34 29.63 -12.59
C GLN A 86 -11.08 31.09 -13.00
N ASN A 87 -9.91 31.35 -13.58
CA ASN A 87 -9.48 32.68 -14.00
C ASN A 87 -9.59 33.74 -12.87
N GLY A 88 -9.36 33.33 -11.62
CA GLY A 88 -9.47 34.17 -10.43
C GLY A 88 -10.87 34.28 -9.82
N SER A 89 -11.92 33.79 -10.51
CA SER A 89 -13.30 33.80 -10.01
C SER A 89 -13.65 32.48 -9.34
N LEU A 90 -14.31 32.53 -8.17
CA LEU A 90 -14.82 31.34 -7.49
C LEU A 90 -15.92 30.69 -8.34
N ILE A 91 -15.77 29.40 -8.66
CA ILE A 91 -16.75 28.64 -9.45
C ILE A 91 -17.47 27.55 -8.64
N GLY A 92 -16.98 27.22 -7.45
CA GLY A 92 -17.64 26.26 -6.58
C GLY A 92 -16.86 26.00 -5.29
N THR A 93 -17.56 25.40 -4.32
CA THR A 93 -16.96 24.89 -3.08
C THR A 93 -17.33 23.41 -2.95
N VAL A 94 -16.35 22.54 -2.74
CA VAL A 94 -16.55 21.08 -2.63
C VAL A 94 -15.89 20.51 -1.37
N SER A 95 -16.41 19.39 -0.87
CA SER A 95 -15.78 18.65 0.24
C SER A 95 -14.75 17.63 -0.25
N LYS A 96 -14.86 17.18 -1.50
CA LYS A 96 -13.93 16.23 -2.14
C LYS A 96 -12.71 16.95 -2.72
N SER A 97 -11.64 16.19 -2.95
CA SER A 97 -10.37 16.67 -3.51
C SER A 97 -10.32 16.69 -5.05
N ASN A 98 -11.50 16.71 -5.68
CA ASN A 98 -11.67 16.79 -7.13
C ASN A 98 -12.85 17.72 -7.49
N PHE A 99 -12.83 18.24 -8.71
CA PHE A 99 -13.89 19.12 -9.24
C PHE A 99 -13.98 19.05 -10.75
N THR A 100 -15.19 18.86 -11.26
CA THR A 100 -15.49 18.83 -12.69
C THR A 100 -15.96 20.20 -13.16
N VAL A 101 -15.21 20.83 -14.06
CA VAL A 101 -15.57 22.11 -14.67
C VAL A 101 -16.21 21.83 -16.02
N GLN A 102 -17.47 22.24 -16.20
CA GLN A 102 -18.26 22.00 -17.41
C GLN A 102 -18.60 23.31 -18.14
N GLY A 103 -19.16 23.19 -19.34
CA GLY A 103 -19.61 24.36 -20.13
C GLY A 103 -18.46 25.21 -20.67
N LEU A 104 -17.26 24.64 -20.77
CA LEU A 104 -16.07 25.34 -21.26
C LEU A 104 -16.12 25.52 -22.78
N GLN A 105 -15.44 26.56 -23.25
CA GLN A 105 -15.26 26.82 -24.67
C GLN A 105 -14.18 25.88 -25.23
N PRO A 106 -14.38 25.29 -26.42
CA PRO A 106 -13.35 24.51 -27.10
C PRO A 106 -12.12 25.34 -27.44
N ASN A 107 -10.95 24.69 -27.46
CA ASN A 107 -9.67 25.32 -27.79
C ASN A 107 -9.39 26.61 -27.01
N HIS A 108 -9.72 26.62 -25.70
CA HIS A 108 -9.61 27.80 -24.84
C HIS A 108 -8.77 27.50 -23.61
N LYS A 109 -7.95 28.48 -23.21
CA LYS A 109 -7.03 28.39 -22.09
C LYS A 109 -7.69 28.88 -20.81
N TYR A 110 -7.60 28.09 -19.75
CA TYR A 110 -8.11 28.40 -18.41
C TYR A 110 -6.99 28.32 -17.37
N THR A 111 -7.13 29.10 -16.30
CA THR A 111 -6.27 29.01 -15.12
C THR A 111 -7.09 28.59 -13.90
N PHE A 112 -6.58 27.64 -13.13
CA PHE A 112 -7.23 27.10 -11.93
C PHE A 112 -6.36 27.23 -10.69
N THR A 113 -6.99 27.53 -9.56
CA THR A 113 -6.39 27.45 -8.22
C THR A 113 -7.42 26.92 -7.24
N VAL A 114 -6.95 26.24 -6.18
CA VAL A 114 -7.80 25.71 -5.13
C VAL A 114 -7.35 26.23 -3.76
N VAL A 115 -8.30 26.59 -2.91
CA VAL A 115 -8.08 27.06 -1.54
C VAL A 115 -8.82 26.14 -0.58
N ALA A 116 -8.10 25.47 0.32
CA ALA A 116 -8.71 24.73 1.42
C ALA A 116 -9.31 25.69 2.46
N LYS A 117 -10.45 25.30 3.05
CA LYS A 117 -11.18 25.99 4.11
C LYS A 117 -11.58 24.99 5.19
N ASP A 118 -11.24 25.26 6.45
CA ASP A 118 -11.66 24.41 7.57
C ASP A 118 -13.05 24.77 8.13
N THR A 119 -13.52 24.00 9.12
CA THR A 119 -14.85 24.17 9.74
C THR A 119 -15.02 25.49 10.49
N LEU A 120 -13.92 26.17 10.84
CA LEU A 120 -13.93 27.49 11.48
C LEU A 120 -13.91 28.63 10.45
N GLY A 121 -13.82 28.30 9.16
CA GLY A 121 -13.76 29.25 8.05
C GLY A 121 -12.35 29.75 7.74
N ASN A 122 -11.30 29.23 8.39
CA ASN A 122 -9.92 29.59 8.09
C ASN A 122 -9.55 29.09 6.70
N LYS A 123 -8.91 29.95 5.90
CA LYS A 123 -8.47 29.62 4.53
C LYS A 123 -6.96 29.40 4.47
N SER A 124 -6.56 28.45 3.65
CA SER A 124 -5.16 28.25 3.26
C SER A 124 -4.71 29.29 2.22
N ARG A 125 -3.41 29.29 1.89
CA ARG A 125 -2.94 29.94 0.65
C ARG A 125 -3.51 29.19 -0.57
N PRO A 126 -3.72 29.85 -1.72
CA PRO A 126 -4.06 29.15 -2.95
C PRO A 126 -3.00 28.12 -3.32
N SER A 127 -3.42 27.02 -3.93
CA SER A 127 -2.54 26.09 -4.62
C SER A 127 -1.66 26.81 -5.65
N ARG A 128 -0.63 26.12 -6.15
CA ARG A 128 0.02 26.56 -7.40
C ARG A 128 -1.04 26.64 -8.51
N SER A 129 -0.96 27.68 -9.34
CA SER A 129 -1.86 27.86 -10.47
C SER A 129 -1.61 26.77 -11.51
N LEU A 130 -2.70 26.12 -11.93
CA LEU A 130 -2.71 25.16 -13.02
C LEU A 130 -3.26 25.84 -14.27
N VAL A 131 -2.59 25.69 -15.40
CA VAL A 131 -2.99 26.29 -16.67
C VAL A 131 -3.26 25.17 -17.67
N VAL A 132 -4.46 25.15 -18.26
CA VAL A 132 -4.94 24.04 -19.09
C VAL A 132 -5.70 24.61 -20.29
N SER A 133 -5.56 23.98 -21.45
CA SER A 133 -6.40 24.27 -22.62
C SER A 133 -7.37 23.13 -22.89
N THR A 134 -8.63 23.44 -23.14
CA THR A 134 -9.61 22.47 -23.66
C THR A 134 -9.23 22.01 -25.06
N LYS A 135 -9.68 20.81 -25.44
CA LYS A 135 -9.46 20.27 -26.78
C LYS A 135 -10.30 21.05 -27.83
N PRO A 136 -9.91 21.05 -29.12
CA PRO A 136 -10.80 21.48 -30.19
C PRO A 136 -12.08 20.63 -30.23
N ARG A 137 -13.18 21.21 -30.74
CA ARG A 137 -14.42 20.48 -30.99
C ARG A 137 -14.38 19.89 -32.40
N GLY A 138 -14.51 18.57 -32.51
CA GLY A 138 -14.65 17.87 -33.79
C GLY A 138 -16.10 17.76 -34.26
N VAL A 139 -16.29 17.07 -35.39
CA VAL A 139 -17.62 16.76 -35.94
C VAL A 139 -18.32 15.73 -35.06
N THR A 140 -19.61 15.93 -34.79
CA THR A 140 -20.46 14.95 -34.10
C THR A 140 -21.35 14.21 -35.09
N LEU A 141 -21.31 12.88 -35.07
CA LEU A 141 -22.19 12.01 -35.85
C LEU A 141 -23.14 11.28 -34.90
N ASN A 142 -24.45 11.52 -35.05
CA ASN A 142 -25.47 10.80 -34.29
C ASN A 142 -25.76 9.45 -34.97
N VAL A 143 -25.67 8.35 -34.21
CA VAL A 143 -25.87 6.99 -34.72
C VAL A 143 -27.26 6.75 -35.33
N GLN A 144 -28.29 7.50 -34.93
CA GLN A 144 -29.62 7.42 -35.53
C GLN A 144 -29.62 7.77 -37.02
N THR A 145 -28.70 8.63 -37.46
CA THR A 145 -28.53 8.98 -38.89
C THR A 145 -27.95 7.83 -39.72
N PHE A 146 -27.42 6.80 -39.06
CA PHE A 146 -26.90 5.57 -39.66
C PHE A 146 -27.89 4.41 -39.63
N GLY A 147 -29.09 4.62 -39.08
CA GLY A 147 -30.18 3.65 -39.09
C GLY A 147 -30.31 2.79 -37.84
N THR A 148 -29.72 3.18 -36.71
CA THR A 148 -29.94 2.48 -35.43
C THR A 148 -31.38 2.61 -34.97
N ALA A 149 -31.97 1.51 -34.48
CA ALA A 149 -33.32 1.47 -33.92
C ALA A 149 -33.34 1.84 -32.42
N GLY A 150 -32.35 1.44 -31.63
CA GLY A 150 -32.26 1.78 -30.21
C GLY A 150 -33.40 1.20 -29.36
N ASN A 151 -33.98 0.07 -29.77
CA ASN A 151 -35.15 -0.57 -29.13
C ASN A 151 -34.82 -1.83 -28.29
N GLY A 152 -33.55 -2.24 -28.24
CA GLY A 152 -33.05 -3.39 -27.49
C GLY A 152 -33.29 -4.76 -28.12
N THR A 153 -33.87 -4.83 -29.32
CA THR A 153 -34.19 -6.08 -30.01
C THR A 153 -33.68 -6.13 -31.45
N THR A 154 -33.63 -5.00 -32.14
CA THR A 154 -33.01 -4.88 -33.46
C THR A 154 -31.49 -4.87 -33.33
N ASP A 155 -30.82 -5.68 -34.15
CA ASP A 155 -29.35 -5.69 -34.23
C ASP A 155 -28.85 -4.38 -34.87
N ASP A 156 -28.32 -3.50 -34.03
CA ASP A 156 -27.82 -2.17 -34.40
C ASP A 156 -26.34 -2.19 -34.82
N THR A 157 -25.68 -3.35 -34.82
CA THR A 157 -24.22 -3.49 -35.02
C THR A 157 -23.73 -2.77 -36.28
N ALA A 158 -24.38 -3.02 -37.42
CA ALA A 158 -23.94 -2.48 -38.70
C ALA A 158 -24.07 -0.95 -38.75
N ALA A 159 -25.13 -0.39 -38.17
CA ALA A 159 -25.36 1.05 -38.12
C ALA A 159 -24.39 1.74 -37.15
N LEU A 160 -24.16 1.16 -35.97
CA LEU A 160 -23.18 1.64 -34.99
C LEU A 160 -21.76 1.63 -35.57
N GLN A 161 -21.33 0.50 -36.16
CA GLN A 161 -20.00 0.39 -36.76
C GLN A 161 -19.83 1.37 -37.92
N LYS A 162 -20.87 1.58 -38.76
CA LYS A 162 -20.81 2.55 -39.85
C LYS A 162 -20.60 3.99 -39.34
N ALA A 163 -21.20 4.35 -38.21
CA ALA A 163 -20.96 5.66 -37.58
C ALA A 163 -19.52 5.80 -37.07
N ILE A 164 -18.98 4.74 -36.44
CA ILE A 164 -17.57 4.66 -36.01
C ILE A 164 -16.62 4.78 -37.19
N ASP A 165 -16.90 4.08 -38.28
CA ASP A 165 -16.06 4.11 -39.48
C ASP A 165 -16.11 5.48 -40.17
N ALA A 166 -17.26 6.16 -40.14
CA ALA A 166 -17.47 7.45 -40.80
C ALA A 166 -16.94 8.67 -40.02
N VAL A 167 -16.76 8.58 -38.70
CA VAL A 167 -16.37 9.77 -37.90
C VAL A 167 -14.98 10.28 -38.30
N PRO A 168 -14.80 11.57 -38.61
CA PRO A 168 -13.47 12.10 -38.92
C PRO A 168 -12.60 12.15 -37.67
N ALA A 169 -11.28 12.25 -37.86
CA ALA A 169 -10.33 12.40 -36.75
C ALA A 169 -10.69 13.61 -35.86
N GLY A 170 -10.63 13.41 -34.56
CA GLY A 170 -11.08 14.33 -33.52
C GLY A 170 -12.60 14.40 -33.34
N GLY A 171 -13.39 13.65 -34.10
CA GLY A 171 -14.85 13.67 -34.06
C GLY A 171 -15.46 12.78 -32.97
N THR A 172 -16.76 12.93 -32.78
CA THR A 172 -17.56 12.23 -31.79
C THR A 172 -18.65 11.40 -32.46
N VAL A 173 -18.73 10.11 -32.13
CA VAL A 173 -19.91 9.27 -32.36
C VAL A 173 -20.82 9.42 -31.15
N TYR A 174 -21.99 10.03 -31.35
CA TYR A 174 -22.96 10.29 -30.29
C TYR A 174 -24.08 9.25 -30.32
N ILE A 175 -24.27 8.57 -29.19
CA ILE A 175 -25.32 7.58 -28.97
C ILE A 175 -26.36 8.20 -28.02
N PRO A 176 -27.54 8.61 -28.53
CA PRO A 176 -28.61 9.16 -27.70
C PRO A 176 -29.29 8.08 -26.85
N ALA A 177 -30.17 8.49 -25.93
CA ALA A 177 -30.97 7.57 -25.12
C ALA A 177 -31.68 6.50 -25.96
N GLY A 178 -31.69 5.26 -25.46
CA GLY A 178 -32.16 4.06 -26.17
C GLY A 178 -31.32 2.83 -25.80
N THR A 179 -31.82 1.63 -26.10
CA THR A 179 -31.08 0.39 -25.90
C THR A 179 -30.64 -0.16 -27.25
N TYR A 180 -29.35 -0.31 -27.48
CA TYR A 180 -28.80 -0.71 -28.77
C TYR A 180 -28.21 -2.11 -28.62
N LEU A 181 -28.93 -3.11 -29.12
CA LEU A 181 -28.44 -4.49 -29.17
C LEU A 181 -27.34 -4.56 -30.22
N THR A 182 -26.14 -4.98 -29.82
CA THR A 182 -24.98 -4.99 -30.71
C THR A 182 -24.07 -6.18 -30.45
N ALA A 183 -23.53 -6.74 -31.52
CA ALA A 183 -22.32 -7.52 -31.50
C ALA A 183 -21.11 -6.61 -31.19
N PRO A 184 -19.92 -7.18 -30.94
CA PRO A 184 -18.70 -6.40 -30.72
C PRO A 184 -18.41 -5.34 -31.78
N LEU A 185 -18.07 -4.13 -31.33
CA LEU A 185 -17.68 -2.98 -32.14
C LEU A 185 -16.17 -2.77 -32.10
N THR A 186 -15.57 -2.40 -33.22
CA THR A 186 -14.15 -2.06 -33.32
C THR A 186 -13.99 -0.54 -33.39
N LEU A 187 -13.30 0.03 -32.40
CA LEU A 187 -12.99 1.45 -32.33
C LEU A 187 -11.75 1.78 -33.17
N LYS A 188 -11.63 3.04 -33.59
CA LYS A 188 -10.49 3.55 -34.37
C LYS A 188 -9.80 4.71 -33.66
N SER A 189 -8.64 5.13 -34.16
CA SER A 189 -7.89 6.24 -33.58
C SER A 189 -8.61 7.59 -33.72
N ASP A 190 -8.26 8.53 -32.84
CA ASP A 190 -8.66 9.93 -32.90
C ASP A 190 -10.19 10.10 -32.93
N MET A 191 -10.89 9.45 -32.00
CA MET A 191 -12.35 9.55 -31.91
C MET A 191 -12.84 9.60 -30.47
N THR A 192 -14.07 10.10 -30.31
CA THR A 192 -14.85 9.98 -29.07
C THR A 192 -16.09 9.14 -29.32
N LEU A 193 -16.39 8.18 -28.46
CA LEU A 193 -17.69 7.52 -28.36
C LEU A 193 -18.42 8.09 -27.14
N ASP A 194 -19.51 8.81 -27.36
CA ASP A 194 -20.27 9.51 -26.32
C ASP A 194 -21.63 8.85 -26.12
N LEU A 195 -21.82 8.19 -24.98
CA LEU A 195 -23.05 7.52 -24.59
C LEU A 195 -23.87 8.48 -23.71
N ALA A 196 -24.90 9.08 -24.28
CA ALA A 196 -25.77 9.98 -23.54
C ALA A 196 -26.42 9.29 -22.34
N LYS A 197 -26.84 10.08 -21.35
CA LYS A 197 -27.67 9.57 -20.26
C LYS A 197 -28.88 8.80 -20.82
N GLY A 198 -29.07 7.56 -20.37
CA GLY A 198 -30.15 6.68 -20.84
C GLY A 198 -29.84 5.93 -22.14
N ALA A 199 -28.64 6.08 -22.72
CA ALA A 199 -28.15 5.19 -23.76
C ALA A 199 -27.62 3.90 -23.11
N LYS A 200 -27.92 2.75 -23.69
CA LYS A 200 -27.42 1.43 -23.27
C LYS A 200 -26.91 0.67 -24.47
N LEU A 201 -25.61 0.37 -24.54
CA LEU A 201 -25.08 -0.66 -25.43
C LEU A 201 -25.32 -2.02 -24.76
N LEU A 202 -26.09 -2.89 -25.41
CA LEU A 202 -26.42 -4.23 -24.90
C LEU A 202 -25.73 -5.29 -25.76
N GLY A 203 -24.83 -6.06 -25.14
CA GLY A 203 -24.11 -7.14 -25.81
C GLY A 203 -25.05 -8.23 -26.33
N SER A 204 -24.78 -8.70 -27.55
CA SER A 204 -25.53 -9.82 -28.12
C SER A 204 -25.33 -11.10 -27.32
N SER A 205 -26.39 -11.91 -27.21
CA SER A 205 -26.30 -13.27 -26.66
C SER A 205 -25.88 -14.31 -27.71
N ASN A 206 -25.73 -13.92 -28.99
CA ASN A 206 -25.32 -14.83 -30.06
C ASN A 206 -23.79 -14.94 -30.11
N ILE A 207 -23.25 -16.10 -29.71
CA ILE A 207 -21.81 -16.35 -29.62
C ILE A 207 -21.09 -16.25 -30.97
N ASP A 208 -21.76 -16.58 -32.06
CA ASP A 208 -21.16 -16.56 -33.40
C ASP A 208 -20.92 -15.13 -33.91
N GLN A 209 -21.50 -14.12 -33.27
CA GLN A 209 -21.25 -12.71 -33.60
C GLN A 209 -19.94 -12.19 -32.96
N TYR A 210 -19.36 -12.91 -32.00
CA TYR A 210 -18.11 -12.54 -31.35
C TYR A 210 -16.93 -13.15 -32.11
N LYS A 211 -16.14 -12.30 -32.78
CA LYS A 211 -15.01 -12.74 -33.60
C LYS A 211 -13.82 -13.19 -32.73
N PRO A 212 -13.04 -14.19 -33.15
CA PRO A 212 -11.76 -14.50 -32.51
C PRO A 212 -10.76 -13.37 -32.72
N VAL A 213 -10.15 -12.91 -31.63
CA VAL A 213 -9.03 -11.96 -31.67
C VAL A 213 -7.84 -12.52 -30.90
N TRP A 214 -6.62 -12.31 -31.43
CA TRP A 214 -5.39 -12.63 -30.70
C TRP A 214 -5.18 -11.59 -29.60
N SER A 215 -5.29 -12.05 -28.35
CA SER A 215 -5.17 -11.24 -27.15
C SER A 215 -4.64 -12.14 -26.02
N ARG A 216 -4.97 -11.85 -24.77
CA ARG A 216 -4.53 -12.56 -23.57
C ARG A 216 -5.72 -12.97 -22.71
N TRP A 217 -5.71 -14.21 -22.24
CA TRP A 217 -6.70 -14.78 -21.33
C TRP A 217 -5.97 -15.43 -20.15
N GLU A 218 -6.32 -15.03 -18.92
CA GLU A 218 -5.66 -15.48 -17.68
C GLU A 218 -4.11 -15.46 -17.76
N GLY A 219 -3.57 -14.40 -18.37
CA GLY A 219 -2.13 -14.17 -18.47
C GLY A 219 -1.41 -14.87 -19.63
N ILE A 220 -2.12 -15.65 -20.46
CA ILE A 220 -1.55 -16.34 -21.62
C ILE A 220 -2.10 -15.75 -22.92
N GLU A 221 -1.23 -15.40 -23.86
CA GLU A 221 -1.61 -15.00 -25.21
C GLU A 221 -2.26 -16.16 -25.96
N MET A 222 -3.49 -15.94 -26.42
CA MET A 222 -4.27 -16.88 -27.21
C MET A 222 -5.41 -16.17 -27.97
N TYR A 223 -6.13 -16.93 -28.81
CA TYR A 223 -7.39 -16.45 -29.35
C TYR A 223 -8.48 -16.45 -28.28
N ARG A 224 -9.19 -15.33 -28.16
CA ARG A 224 -10.38 -15.16 -27.32
C ARG A 224 -11.52 -14.53 -28.12
N TYR A 225 -12.73 -14.58 -27.58
CA TYR A 225 -13.83 -13.76 -28.09
C TYR A 225 -13.52 -12.27 -27.93
N GLN A 226 -13.75 -11.50 -29.00
CA GLN A 226 -13.60 -10.04 -29.00
C GLN A 226 -14.49 -9.38 -27.94
N SER A 227 -13.95 -8.46 -27.16
CA SER A 227 -14.75 -7.67 -26.21
C SER A 227 -15.78 -6.78 -26.91
N LEU A 228 -16.88 -6.46 -26.22
CA LEU A 228 -18.00 -5.68 -26.77
C LEU A 228 -17.54 -4.36 -27.41
N LEU A 229 -16.62 -3.64 -26.75
CA LEU A 229 -15.86 -2.54 -27.32
C LEU A 229 -14.38 -2.93 -27.41
N TYR A 230 -13.85 -2.93 -28.62
CA TYR A 230 -12.49 -3.38 -28.90
C TYR A 230 -11.66 -2.31 -29.61
N GLY A 231 -10.46 -2.03 -29.12
CA GLY A 231 -9.48 -1.17 -29.77
C GLY A 231 -8.11 -1.85 -29.84
N LYS A 232 -7.57 -2.05 -31.04
CA LYS A 232 -6.22 -2.59 -31.25
C LYS A 232 -5.37 -1.60 -32.03
N ASN A 233 -4.17 -1.30 -31.52
CA ASN A 233 -3.25 -0.34 -32.14
C ASN A 233 -3.88 1.04 -32.37
N VAL A 234 -4.78 1.47 -31.49
CA VAL A 234 -5.46 2.77 -31.60
C VAL A 234 -4.82 3.81 -30.69
N LYS A 235 -4.96 5.08 -31.06
CA LYS A 235 -4.53 6.20 -30.23
C LYS A 235 -5.59 7.27 -30.09
N ASN A 236 -5.56 8.01 -28.98
CA ASN A 236 -6.42 9.17 -28.75
C ASN A 236 -7.92 8.80 -28.82
N VAL A 237 -8.31 7.75 -28.12
CA VAL A 237 -9.70 7.27 -28.06
C VAL A 237 -10.32 7.69 -26.74
N THR A 238 -11.52 8.23 -26.80
CA THR A 238 -12.31 8.57 -25.60
C THR A 238 -13.64 7.82 -25.63
N ILE A 239 -14.00 7.14 -24.55
CA ILE A 239 -15.36 6.68 -24.27
C ILE A 239 -15.86 7.57 -23.14
N THR A 240 -16.99 8.24 -23.33
CA THR A 240 -17.50 9.22 -22.38
C THR A 240 -19.03 9.15 -22.29
N GLY A 241 -19.59 9.84 -21.30
CA GLY A 241 -21.01 10.09 -21.19
C GLY A 241 -21.56 9.62 -19.85
N GLN A 242 -22.87 9.35 -19.80
CA GLN A 242 -23.59 8.83 -18.62
C GLN A 242 -24.47 7.64 -18.98
N GLY A 243 -24.20 7.02 -20.13
CA GLY A 243 -24.87 5.80 -20.56
C GLY A 243 -24.22 4.55 -19.99
N THR A 244 -24.78 3.41 -20.37
CA THR A 244 -24.40 2.09 -19.87
C THR A 244 -23.81 1.24 -20.98
N ILE A 245 -22.72 0.54 -20.68
CA ILE A 245 -22.18 -0.56 -21.47
C ILE A 245 -22.53 -1.83 -20.68
N ASP A 246 -23.36 -2.68 -21.27
CA ASP A 246 -23.88 -3.88 -20.63
C ASP A 246 -23.50 -5.10 -21.46
N GLY A 247 -22.63 -5.94 -20.89
CA GLY A 247 -22.08 -7.11 -21.55
C GLY A 247 -23.05 -8.27 -21.75
N ASN A 248 -24.23 -8.21 -21.13
CA ASN A 248 -25.26 -9.25 -21.20
C ASN A 248 -24.78 -10.63 -20.67
N GLY A 249 -23.87 -10.62 -19.69
CA GLY A 249 -23.18 -11.76 -19.11
C GLY A 249 -24.10 -12.81 -18.48
N GLU A 250 -25.17 -12.37 -17.81
CA GLU A 250 -26.15 -13.24 -17.17
C GLU A 250 -27.07 -13.98 -18.15
N THR A 251 -27.18 -13.50 -19.38
CA THR A 251 -28.12 -14.04 -20.36
C THR A 251 -27.63 -15.34 -20.98
N ALA A 252 -28.55 -16.28 -21.18
CA ALA A 252 -28.28 -17.53 -21.88
C ALA A 252 -27.77 -17.28 -23.31
N ILE A 253 -26.70 -17.96 -23.67
CA ILE A 253 -26.03 -17.78 -24.96
C ILE A 253 -26.73 -18.62 -26.03
N THR A 254 -26.81 -18.12 -27.26
CA THR A 254 -27.27 -18.86 -28.44
C THR A 254 -26.21 -18.90 -29.53
N ASP A 255 -26.30 -19.88 -30.45
CA ASP A 255 -25.55 -19.87 -31.71
C ASP A 255 -26.49 -19.70 -32.92
N ASN A 256 -25.92 -19.53 -34.12
CA ASN A 256 -26.69 -19.34 -35.35
C ASN A 256 -27.57 -20.54 -35.73
N SER A 257 -27.35 -21.72 -35.13
CA SER A 257 -28.23 -22.89 -35.31
C SER A 257 -29.47 -22.85 -34.43
N GLY A 258 -29.57 -21.85 -33.53
CA GLY A 258 -30.64 -21.73 -32.54
C GLY A 258 -30.40 -22.56 -31.29
N LYS A 259 -29.24 -23.21 -31.16
CA LYS A 259 -28.90 -23.96 -29.96
C LYS A 259 -28.60 -22.99 -28.83
N THR A 260 -29.19 -23.28 -27.67
CA THR A 260 -29.04 -22.47 -26.45
C THR A 260 -28.10 -23.16 -25.47
N TYR A 261 -27.29 -22.36 -24.80
CA TYR A 261 -26.36 -22.73 -23.75
C TYR A 261 -26.70 -21.97 -22.47
N GLY A 262 -26.02 -22.25 -21.37
CA GLY A 262 -26.09 -21.42 -20.18
C GLY A 262 -25.52 -20.02 -20.43
N SER A 263 -25.56 -19.20 -19.39
CA SER A 263 -24.97 -17.87 -19.44
C SER A 263 -23.45 -17.92 -19.59
N TRP A 264 -22.83 -16.76 -19.79
CA TRP A 264 -21.38 -16.65 -19.84
C TRP A 264 -20.72 -17.11 -18.54
N TRP A 265 -21.43 -17.06 -17.41
CA TRP A 265 -20.91 -17.46 -16.10
C TRP A 265 -21.20 -18.93 -15.76
N ALA A 266 -21.90 -19.68 -16.61
CA ALA A 266 -22.21 -21.07 -16.33
C ALA A 266 -20.96 -21.98 -16.46
N ARG A 267 -20.53 -22.58 -15.35
CA ARG A 267 -19.46 -23.61 -15.35
C ARG A 267 -19.99 -24.99 -15.79
N GLY A 268 -19.16 -25.76 -16.51
CA GLY A 268 -19.42 -27.17 -16.83
C GLY A 268 -20.15 -27.41 -18.17
N LYS A 269 -20.85 -28.57 -18.30
CA LYS A 269 -21.47 -29.02 -19.57
C LYS A 269 -22.55 -28.07 -20.14
N ASN A 270 -23.05 -27.16 -19.31
CA ASN A 270 -24.07 -26.18 -19.67
C ASN A 270 -23.49 -24.78 -19.89
N GLY A 271 -22.17 -24.58 -19.86
CA GLY A 271 -21.55 -23.30 -20.20
C GLY A 271 -21.59 -22.97 -21.68
N ALA A 272 -21.05 -21.79 -22.05
CA ALA A 272 -20.72 -21.49 -23.43
C ALA A 272 -19.98 -22.71 -24.04
N PRO A 273 -20.38 -23.18 -25.22
CA PRO A 273 -19.55 -24.15 -25.93
C PRO A 273 -18.23 -23.45 -26.26
N ASN A 274 -17.28 -24.20 -26.79
CA ASN A 274 -16.05 -23.74 -27.44
C ASN A 274 -14.77 -24.16 -26.71
N TYR A 275 -13.78 -24.38 -27.57
CA TYR A 275 -12.84 -25.49 -27.59
C TYR A 275 -11.91 -25.54 -26.38
N LYS A 276 -11.62 -26.76 -25.91
CA LYS A 276 -10.72 -27.00 -24.77
C LYS A 276 -9.34 -27.43 -25.27
N GLU A 277 -8.31 -26.74 -24.75
CA GLU A 277 -6.88 -27.10 -24.56
C GLU A 277 -5.90 -26.04 -25.13
N PRO A 278 -4.81 -25.71 -24.40
CA PRO A 278 -3.78 -26.69 -23.99
C PRO A 278 -3.56 -26.86 -22.48
N THR A 279 -3.70 -28.11 -22.03
CA THR A 279 -2.85 -28.76 -21.03
C THR A 279 -1.61 -29.30 -21.75
N THR A 280 -0.53 -28.53 -21.66
CA THR A 280 0.84 -29.07 -21.63
C THR A 280 1.62 -28.22 -20.65
N ASN A 281 1.52 -28.55 -19.36
CA ASN A 281 2.17 -27.89 -18.22
C ASN A 281 1.90 -26.36 -18.09
N PRO A 282 1.19 -25.89 -17.04
CA PRO A 282 0.97 -24.46 -16.81
C PRO A 282 2.28 -23.65 -16.78
N ALA A 283 3.41 -24.28 -16.45
CA ALA A 283 4.73 -23.65 -16.50
C ALA A 283 5.21 -23.20 -17.89
N VAL A 284 4.68 -23.76 -19.00
CA VAL A 284 5.26 -23.58 -20.36
C VAL A 284 4.22 -23.50 -21.49
N ASN A 285 3.34 -22.50 -21.49
CA ASN A 285 2.48 -22.25 -22.66
C ASN A 285 3.15 -21.29 -23.66
N LEU A 286 3.99 -21.83 -24.55
CA LEU A 286 4.57 -21.11 -25.69
C LEU A 286 3.92 -21.53 -27.01
N VAL A 287 2.59 -21.43 -27.11
CA VAL A 287 1.86 -21.78 -28.35
C VAL A 287 1.95 -20.60 -29.34
N PRO A 288 2.57 -20.77 -30.53
CA PRO A 288 2.55 -19.74 -31.56
C PRO A 288 1.12 -19.46 -32.06
N GLN A 289 0.81 -18.19 -32.35
CA GLN A 289 -0.49 -17.82 -32.92
C GLN A 289 -0.85 -18.65 -34.17
N SER A 290 0.13 -18.94 -35.03
CA SER A 290 -0.07 -19.67 -36.28
C SER A 290 -0.39 -21.16 -36.12
N SER A 291 -0.20 -21.74 -34.93
CA SER A 291 -0.49 -23.16 -34.68
C SER A 291 -1.88 -23.41 -34.10
N VAL A 292 -2.67 -22.37 -33.82
CA VAL A 292 -4.03 -22.52 -33.28
C VAL A 292 -5.01 -22.78 -34.42
N ASP A 293 -5.64 -23.95 -34.42
CA ASP A 293 -6.64 -24.35 -35.40
C ASP A 293 -8.04 -23.87 -34.98
N LEU A 294 -8.44 -22.70 -35.48
CA LEU A 294 -9.75 -22.10 -35.21
C LEU A 294 -10.93 -22.89 -35.83
N SER A 295 -10.68 -23.88 -36.71
CA SER A 295 -11.75 -24.74 -37.24
C SER A 295 -12.37 -25.63 -36.15
N LYS A 296 -11.67 -25.81 -35.03
CA LYS A 296 -12.15 -26.56 -33.86
C LYS A 296 -12.97 -25.72 -32.88
N GLY A 297 -13.10 -24.41 -33.15
CA GLY A 297 -13.68 -23.42 -32.27
C GLY A 297 -12.62 -22.53 -31.61
N ILE A 298 -13.07 -21.50 -30.89
CA ILE A 298 -12.19 -20.61 -30.11
C ILE A 298 -11.85 -21.30 -28.78
N PRO A 299 -10.60 -21.25 -28.28
CA PRO A 299 -10.28 -21.67 -26.92
C PRO A 299 -11.27 -21.09 -25.90
N TYR A 300 -11.55 -21.82 -24.82
CA TYR A 300 -12.47 -21.39 -23.76
C TYR A 300 -11.99 -20.09 -23.07
N ALA A 301 -12.32 -18.95 -23.68
CA ALA A 301 -11.89 -17.60 -23.29
C ALA A 301 -13.01 -16.61 -23.63
N ARG A 302 -13.80 -16.24 -22.62
CA ARG A 302 -15.00 -15.41 -22.74
C ARG A 302 -14.65 -13.97 -23.18
N PRO A 303 -15.58 -13.24 -23.83
CA PRO A 303 -15.36 -11.82 -24.11
C PRO A 303 -15.33 -11.01 -22.80
N GLY A 304 -14.74 -9.81 -22.85
CA GLY A 304 -14.97 -8.78 -21.84
C GLY A 304 -15.87 -7.67 -22.38
N ASP A 305 -16.11 -6.63 -21.61
CA ASP A 305 -16.86 -5.47 -22.11
C ASP A 305 -15.96 -4.52 -22.90
N ILE A 306 -14.79 -4.17 -22.37
CA ILE A 306 -13.89 -3.22 -23.01
C ILE A 306 -12.48 -3.80 -23.04
N GLU A 307 -11.87 -3.86 -24.23
CA GLU A 307 -10.45 -4.19 -24.36
C GLU A 307 -9.72 -3.20 -25.28
N PHE A 308 -8.64 -2.63 -24.77
CA PHE A 308 -7.70 -1.84 -25.55
C PHE A 308 -6.34 -2.52 -25.53
N THR A 309 -5.91 -3.04 -26.68
CA THR A 309 -4.61 -3.70 -26.81
C THR A 309 -3.63 -2.88 -27.65
N HIS A 310 -2.37 -2.78 -27.22
CA HIS A 310 -1.32 -2.02 -27.91
C HIS A 310 -1.72 -0.56 -28.23
N SER A 311 -2.51 0.04 -27.35
CA SER A 311 -3.16 1.33 -27.60
C SER A 311 -2.56 2.44 -26.74
N LYS A 312 -2.76 3.69 -27.14
CA LYS A 312 -2.14 4.84 -26.46
C LYS A 312 -3.08 6.01 -26.28
N ASN A 313 -3.04 6.67 -25.12
CA ASN A 313 -3.90 7.83 -24.83
C ASN A 313 -5.39 7.45 -24.92
N VAL A 314 -5.83 6.60 -24.01
CA VAL A 314 -7.23 6.16 -23.89
C VAL A 314 -7.86 6.82 -22.66
N LEU A 315 -9.05 7.37 -22.81
CA LEU A 315 -9.88 7.87 -21.72
C LEU A 315 -11.21 7.11 -21.72
N ILE A 316 -11.61 6.54 -20.59
CA ILE A 316 -12.95 6.01 -20.36
C ILE A 316 -13.51 6.76 -19.17
N GLN A 317 -14.61 7.49 -19.36
CA GLN A 317 -15.11 8.41 -18.36
C GLN A 317 -16.63 8.42 -18.21
N GLY A 318 -17.12 8.46 -16.97
CA GLY A 318 -18.53 8.76 -16.63
C GLY A 318 -19.56 7.66 -16.92
N VAL A 319 -19.21 6.65 -17.72
CA VAL A 319 -20.13 5.57 -18.10
C VAL A 319 -20.27 4.54 -17.00
N THR A 320 -21.41 3.85 -16.99
CA THR A 320 -21.57 2.60 -16.24
C THR A 320 -21.12 1.43 -17.11
N VAL A 321 -20.32 0.51 -16.56
CA VAL A 321 -19.94 -0.76 -17.22
C VAL A 321 -20.41 -1.92 -16.34
N GLN A 322 -21.23 -2.81 -16.88
CA GLN A 322 -21.91 -3.80 -16.06
C GLN A 322 -22.20 -5.11 -16.78
N ASN A 323 -22.51 -6.13 -15.98
CA ASN A 323 -22.98 -7.43 -16.47
C ASN A 323 -22.02 -8.03 -17.51
N SER A 324 -20.72 -7.93 -17.25
CA SER A 324 -19.68 -8.38 -18.16
C SER A 324 -19.65 -9.91 -18.26
N PRO A 325 -19.47 -10.51 -19.45
CA PRO A 325 -19.27 -11.94 -19.63
C PRO A 325 -18.03 -12.49 -18.90
N SER A 326 -17.02 -11.64 -18.63
CA SER A 326 -15.83 -11.92 -17.81
C SER A 326 -15.16 -10.60 -17.40
N TRP A 327 -13.83 -10.46 -17.52
CA TRP A 327 -13.08 -9.24 -17.20
C TRP A 327 -13.73 -8.02 -17.83
N THR A 328 -14.00 -7.00 -17.03
CA THR A 328 -14.87 -5.89 -17.45
C THR A 328 -14.11 -4.90 -18.33
N ILE A 329 -12.97 -4.40 -17.86
CA ILE A 329 -12.13 -3.47 -18.61
C ILE A 329 -10.69 -4.01 -18.63
N HIS A 330 -10.19 -4.38 -19.81
CA HIS A 330 -8.88 -4.99 -19.99
C HIS A 330 -7.98 -4.14 -20.90
N PRO A 331 -7.24 -3.15 -20.37
CA PRO A 331 -6.17 -2.51 -21.11
C PRO A 331 -4.94 -3.41 -21.10
N LEU A 332 -4.48 -3.81 -22.29
CA LEU A 332 -3.40 -4.76 -22.50
C LEU A 332 -2.28 -4.12 -23.33
N TYR A 333 -1.01 -4.20 -22.90
CA TYR A 333 0.15 -3.63 -23.61
C TYR A 333 -0.02 -2.15 -24.00
N SER A 334 -0.81 -1.41 -23.22
CA SER A 334 -1.26 -0.07 -23.56
C SER A 334 -0.58 0.99 -22.70
N GLN A 335 -0.51 2.22 -23.22
CA GLN A 335 0.17 3.34 -22.58
C GLN A 335 -0.76 4.53 -22.37
N ASN A 336 -0.67 5.20 -21.23
CA ASN A 336 -1.46 6.41 -20.94
C ASN A 336 -2.97 6.14 -21.05
N VAL A 337 -3.46 5.24 -20.18
CA VAL A 337 -4.88 4.92 -20.06
C VAL A 337 -5.44 5.61 -18.82
N THR A 338 -6.59 6.24 -18.92
CA THR A 338 -7.30 6.85 -17.79
C THR A 338 -8.71 6.30 -17.71
N LEU A 339 -9.05 5.72 -16.56
CA LEU A 339 -10.40 5.37 -16.16
C LEU A 339 -10.85 6.35 -15.09
N ALA A 340 -11.93 7.07 -15.34
CA ALA A 340 -12.38 8.11 -14.45
C ALA A 340 -13.89 8.17 -14.27
N ASP A 341 -14.34 8.40 -13.05
CA ASP A 341 -15.77 8.66 -12.78
C ASP A 341 -16.69 7.53 -13.26
N LEU A 342 -16.20 6.28 -13.28
CA LEU A 342 -16.96 5.11 -13.73
C LEU A 342 -17.75 4.48 -12.57
N ASP A 343 -18.90 3.91 -12.90
CA ASP A 343 -19.58 2.94 -12.04
C ASP A 343 -19.43 1.55 -12.68
N ILE A 344 -18.76 0.62 -12.00
CA ILE A 344 -18.46 -0.72 -12.50
C ILE A 344 -19.18 -1.74 -11.62
N GLU A 345 -20.16 -2.44 -12.21
CA GLU A 345 -21.16 -3.20 -11.47
C GLU A 345 -21.36 -4.60 -12.07
N ASN A 346 -20.89 -5.64 -11.36
CA ASN A 346 -21.10 -7.03 -11.71
C ASN A 346 -21.62 -7.83 -10.50
N PRO A 347 -22.56 -8.77 -10.68
CA PRO A 347 -23.07 -9.55 -9.55
C PRO A 347 -21.97 -10.33 -8.82
N PRO A 348 -22.03 -10.49 -7.48
CA PRO A 348 -21.07 -11.31 -6.73
C PRO A 348 -20.98 -12.78 -7.19
N THR A 349 -22.01 -13.28 -7.89
CA THR A 349 -22.08 -14.64 -8.44
C THR A 349 -21.54 -14.75 -9.86
N SER A 350 -21.05 -13.64 -10.45
CA SER A 350 -20.50 -13.63 -11.80
C SER A 350 -19.03 -14.02 -11.79
N ASP A 351 -18.68 -15.07 -12.54
CA ASP A 351 -17.33 -15.65 -12.52
C ASP A 351 -16.34 -14.80 -13.32
N ASN A 352 -15.18 -14.49 -12.73
CA ASN A 352 -14.06 -13.76 -13.35
C ASN A 352 -14.46 -12.41 -13.93
N THR A 353 -15.27 -11.65 -13.19
CA THR A 353 -15.73 -10.31 -13.57
C THR A 353 -14.97 -9.21 -12.85
N ASP A 354 -13.65 -9.31 -12.88
CA ASP A 354 -12.75 -8.28 -12.38
C ASP A 354 -13.17 -6.90 -12.93
N GLY A 355 -13.07 -5.85 -12.12
CA GLY A 355 -13.52 -4.51 -12.51
C GLY A 355 -12.60 -3.90 -13.58
N VAL A 356 -11.29 -3.98 -13.35
CA VAL A 356 -10.28 -3.60 -14.33
C VAL A 356 -9.03 -4.47 -14.21
N ASP A 357 -8.48 -4.84 -15.36
CA ASP A 357 -7.28 -5.66 -15.48
C ASP A 357 -6.16 -4.89 -16.20
N PRO A 358 -5.40 -4.01 -15.51
CA PRO A 358 -4.22 -3.39 -16.10
C PRO A 358 -3.15 -4.44 -16.40
N ASP A 359 -3.10 -4.94 -17.64
CA ASP A 359 -2.18 -6.00 -18.04
C ASP A 359 -1.03 -5.45 -18.90
N SER A 360 0.18 -5.48 -18.34
CA SER A 360 1.41 -5.05 -19.04
C SER A 360 1.28 -3.61 -19.56
N VAL A 361 0.63 -2.74 -18.78
CA VAL A 361 0.37 -1.33 -19.12
C VAL A 361 1.42 -0.40 -18.54
N THR A 362 1.66 0.75 -19.18
CA THR A 362 2.54 1.79 -18.63
C THR A 362 1.85 3.14 -18.54
N GLY A 363 1.88 3.76 -17.37
CA GLY A 363 1.27 5.07 -17.18
C GLY A 363 -0.25 4.97 -17.22
N MET A 364 -0.88 4.52 -16.13
CA MET A 364 -2.33 4.39 -16.06
C MET A 364 -2.87 5.16 -14.85
N LYS A 365 -4.09 5.69 -14.97
CA LYS A 365 -4.80 6.38 -13.91
C LYS A 365 -6.17 5.73 -13.72
N ILE A 366 -6.50 5.34 -12.50
CA ILE A 366 -7.80 4.79 -12.09
C ILE A 366 -8.33 5.71 -10.99
N ILE A 367 -9.17 6.66 -11.38
CA ILE A 367 -9.52 7.81 -10.53
C ILE A 367 -11.03 7.94 -10.31
N ASN A 368 -11.46 8.08 -9.05
CA ASN A 368 -12.85 8.42 -8.72
C ASN A 368 -13.89 7.45 -9.29
N ASN A 369 -13.57 6.15 -9.32
CA ASN A 369 -14.49 5.11 -9.78
C ASN A 369 -15.16 4.41 -8.60
N THR A 370 -16.33 3.83 -8.84
CA THR A 370 -16.99 2.89 -7.93
C THR A 370 -16.86 1.49 -8.50
N PHE A 371 -16.40 0.54 -7.68
CA PHE A 371 -16.33 -0.88 -8.03
C PHE A 371 -17.26 -1.69 -7.13
N ASN A 372 -18.01 -2.59 -7.75
CA ASN A 372 -18.84 -3.58 -7.06
C ASN A 372 -19.00 -4.79 -7.99
N VAL A 373 -18.11 -5.76 -7.87
CA VAL A 373 -17.93 -6.80 -8.89
C VAL A 373 -17.87 -8.21 -8.31
N GLY A 374 -17.86 -9.23 -9.18
CA GLY A 374 -17.83 -10.64 -8.80
C GLY A 374 -16.45 -11.20 -8.47
N ASP A 375 -15.38 -10.51 -8.86
CA ASP A 375 -13.98 -10.92 -8.60
C ASP A 375 -13.14 -9.74 -8.07
N ASP A 376 -11.86 -9.60 -8.41
CA ASP A 376 -11.01 -8.48 -7.96
C ASP A 376 -11.50 -7.11 -8.52
N ASP A 377 -11.56 -6.05 -7.71
CA ASP A 377 -11.99 -4.71 -8.18
C ASP A 377 -10.98 -4.15 -9.20
N ILE A 378 -9.70 -4.19 -8.83
CA ILE A 378 -8.55 -3.82 -9.68
C ILE A 378 -7.55 -4.97 -9.63
N ALA A 379 -7.27 -5.61 -10.76
CA ALA A 379 -6.33 -6.73 -10.89
C ALA A 379 -5.15 -6.38 -11.81
N ILE A 380 -4.04 -5.91 -11.25
CA ILE A 380 -2.84 -5.55 -12.03
C ILE A 380 -2.08 -6.83 -12.42
N LYS A 381 -1.80 -6.97 -13.72
CA LYS A 381 -1.20 -8.17 -14.33
C LYS A 381 -0.05 -7.81 -15.28
N SER A 382 0.77 -8.79 -15.62
CA SER A 382 1.87 -8.69 -16.58
C SER A 382 2.21 -10.05 -17.22
N GLY A 383 1.18 -10.86 -17.47
CA GLY A 383 1.30 -12.17 -18.09
C GLY A 383 1.75 -13.28 -17.13
N LYS A 384 1.70 -14.52 -17.61
CA LYS A 384 1.82 -15.73 -16.77
C LYS A 384 2.95 -16.65 -17.21
N ASP A 385 3.66 -17.16 -16.22
CA ASP A 385 4.70 -18.19 -16.29
C ASP A 385 5.77 -17.91 -17.36
N ALA A 386 6.28 -18.95 -18.02
CA ALA A 386 7.37 -18.80 -18.99
C ALA A 386 7.01 -17.87 -20.16
N GLN A 387 5.74 -17.80 -20.57
CA GLN A 387 5.31 -16.90 -21.63
C GLN A 387 5.36 -15.45 -21.16
N GLY A 388 4.82 -15.13 -19.98
CA GLY A 388 4.89 -13.81 -19.39
C GLY A 388 6.33 -13.35 -19.18
N ARG A 389 7.21 -14.23 -18.68
CA ARG A 389 8.66 -13.94 -18.56
C ARG A 389 9.33 -13.68 -19.91
N LYS A 390 8.98 -14.44 -20.95
CA LYS A 390 9.53 -14.27 -22.29
C LYS A 390 9.07 -12.95 -22.93
N ILE A 391 7.81 -12.58 -22.72
CA ILE A 391 7.26 -11.30 -23.20
C ILE A 391 7.91 -10.15 -22.44
N GLY A 392 8.05 -10.27 -21.11
CA GLY A 392 8.88 -9.38 -20.30
C GLY A 392 8.43 -7.91 -20.28
N ILE A 393 7.15 -7.65 -20.52
CA ILE A 393 6.56 -6.31 -20.44
C ILE A 393 5.90 -6.16 -19.07
N PRO A 394 6.39 -5.26 -18.20
CA PRO A 394 5.80 -5.07 -16.87
C PRO A 394 4.54 -4.20 -16.93
N ALA A 395 3.72 -4.30 -15.89
CA ALA A 395 2.75 -3.25 -15.56
C ALA A 395 3.42 -2.21 -14.65
N SER A 396 3.42 -0.93 -15.04
CA SER A 396 4.12 0.09 -14.26
C SER A 396 3.60 1.52 -14.38
N GLY A 397 3.87 2.32 -13.35
CA GLY A 397 3.46 3.73 -13.31
C GLY A 397 1.94 3.88 -13.26
N ILE A 398 1.29 3.10 -12.40
CA ILE A 398 -0.17 3.11 -12.23
C ILE A 398 -0.51 3.91 -10.97
N ILE A 399 -1.43 4.87 -11.12
CA ILE A 399 -1.97 5.65 -10.01
C ILE A 399 -3.44 5.25 -9.83
N ILE A 400 -3.75 4.70 -8.65
CA ILE A 400 -5.10 4.38 -8.19
C ILE A 400 -5.44 5.40 -7.14
N ARG A 401 -6.55 6.14 -7.33
CA ARG A 401 -6.86 7.25 -6.45
C ARG A 401 -8.33 7.61 -6.32
N ASN A 402 -8.76 7.94 -5.11
CA ASN A 402 -10.11 8.44 -4.81
C ASN A 402 -11.23 7.46 -5.20
N ASN A 403 -10.97 6.15 -5.26
CA ASN A 403 -11.98 5.15 -5.64
C ASN A 403 -12.75 4.63 -4.44
N LEU A 404 -13.95 4.13 -4.70
CA LEU A 404 -14.76 3.37 -3.76
C LEU A 404 -14.84 1.91 -4.22
N MET A 405 -14.21 1.03 -3.46
CA MET A 405 -14.22 -0.42 -3.66
C MET A 405 -15.27 -1.03 -2.74
N LYS A 406 -16.29 -1.72 -3.29
CA LYS A 406 -17.37 -2.35 -2.52
C LYS A 406 -17.18 -3.87 -2.44
N ASN A 407 -18.08 -4.66 -3.03
CA ASN A 407 -17.90 -6.10 -3.13
C ASN A 407 -16.85 -6.41 -4.20
N GLY A 408 -15.92 -7.29 -3.86
CA GLY A 408 -14.89 -7.82 -4.75
C GLY A 408 -13.95 -8.75 -3.97
N HIS A 409 -13.17 -9.60 -4.66
CA HIS A 409 -12.20 -10.49 -4.02
C HIS A 409 -10.99 -9.76 -3.44
N GLY A 410 -10.66 -8.59 -3.98
CA GLY A 410 -9.58 -7.72 -3.55
C GLY A 410 -9.80 -6.29 -4.05
N GLY A 411 -9.64 -5.29 -3.19
CA GLY A 411 -9.81 -3.89 -3.59
C GLY A 411 -8.71 -3.41 -4.55
N VAL A 412 -7.45 -3.69 -4.20
CA VAL A 412 -6.31 -3.56 -5.12
C VAL A 412 -5.51 -4.85 -5.10
N THR A 413 -5.59 -5.59 -6.19
CA THR A 413 -4.95 -6.89 -6.36
C THR A 413 -3.79 -6.82 -7.36
N ILE A 414 -2.66 -7.41 -7.00
CA ILE A 414 -1.53 -7.66 -7.91
C ILE A 414 -1.43 -9.17 -8.17
N GLY A 415 -1.46 -9.57 -9.44
CA GLY A 415 -1.35 -10.97 -9.86
C GLY A 415 -2.68 -11.74 -9.97
N SER A 416 -2.67 -13.06 -10.13
CA SER A 416 -1.49 -13.96 -10.00
C SER A 416 -0.55 -13.92 -11.21
N GLU A 417 -1.00 -13.34 -12.32
CA GLU A 417 -0.30 -13.28 -13.60
C GLU A 417 0.68 -12.11 -13.59
N MET A 418 1.81 -12.22 -12.88
CA MET A 418 2.76 -11.11 -12.64
C MET A 418 4.16 -11.34 -13.25
N SER A 419 4.27 -12.27 -14.20
CA SER A 419 5.55 -12.81 -14.67
C SER A 419 6.40 -11.83 -15.48
N GLY A 420 5.79 -10.82 -16.10
CA GLY A 420 6.50 -9.71 -16.75
C GLY A 420 6.99 -8.64 -15.77
N GLY A 421 6.56 -8.71 -14.51
CA GLY A 421 6.85 -7.75 -13.44
C GLY A 421 5.71 -6.74 -13.21
N VAL A 422 5.58 -6.26 -11.99
CA VAL A 422 4.66 -5.18 -11.62
C VAL A 422 5.42 -4.22 -10.71
N HIS A 423 5.58 -2.96 -11.12
CA HIS A 423 6.35 -2.01 -10.31
C HIS A 423 5.90 -0.56 -10.42
N ASN A 424 6.27 0.26 -9.43
CA ASN A 424 5.93 1.69 -9.39
C ASN A 424 4.41 1.92 -9.42
N ILE A 425 3.74 1.42 -8.38
CA ILE A 425 2.28 1.55 -8.19
C ILE A 425 2.03 2.48 -7.00
N LEU A 426 1.13 3.44 -7.17
CA LEU A 426 0.65 4.31 -6.10
C LEU A 426 -0.87 4.17 -5.97
N ALA A 427 -1.33 3.56 -4.88
CA ALA A 427 -2.74 3.54 -4.49
C ALA A 427 -2.93 4.50 -3.31
N ARG A 428 -3.86 5.45 -3.43
CA ARG A 428 -4.03 6.47 -2.40
C ARG A 428 -5.39 7.10 -2.32
N ASP A 429 -5.76 7.57 -1.13
CA ASP A 429 -7.02 8.28 -0.89
C ASP A 429 -8.25 7.43 -1.28
N ASP A 430 -8.14 6.10 -1.23
CA ASP A 430 -9.18 5.14 -1.61
C ASP A 430 -9.96 4.62 -0.39
N VAL A 431 -11.20 4.19 -0.60
CA VAL A 431 -12.06 3.61 0.44
C VAL A 431 -12.50 2.21 0.03
N PHE A 432 -12.22 1.22 0.86
CA PHE A 432 -12.63 -0.17 0.65
C PHE A 432 -13.72 -0.51 1.67
N ASN A 433 -14.86 -1.02 1.21
CA ASN A 433 -16.01 -1.27 2.05
C ASN A 433 -16.79 -2.52 1.60
N GLY A 434 -16.44 -3.67 2.16
CA GLY A 434 -17.08 -4.95 1.86
C GLY A 434 -16.27 -5.90 0.97
N THR A 435 -15.04 -5.54 0.58
CA THR A 435 -14.17 -6.43 -0.20
C THR A 435 -13.76 -7.64 0.64
N LYS A 436 -13.47 -8.76 0.00
CA LYS A 436 -12.97 -9.94 0.70
C LYS A 436 -11.59 -9.67 1.29
N GLU A 437 -10.68 -9.17 0.47
CA GLU A 437 -9.35 -8.73 0.88
C GLU A 437 -9.20 -7.24 0.54
N GLY A 438 -8.45 -6.49 1.33
CA GLY A 438 -8.17 -5.08 1.05
C GLY A 438 -7.13 -4.95 -0.05
N ILE A 439 -5.85 -4.93 0.35
CA ILE A 439 -4.70 -4.95 -0.55
C ILE A 439 -4.24 -6.40 -0.70
N ARG A 440 -4.17 -6.87 -1.94
CA ARG A 440 -3.92 -8.28 -2.25
C ARG A 440 -2.75 -8.47 -3.21
N MET A 441 -1.89 -9.44 -2.95
CA MET A 441 -0.80 -9.81 -3.85
C MET A 441 -0.68 -11.32 -3.95
N LYS A 442 -0.69 -11.83 -5.18
CA LYS A 442 -0.74 -13.27 -5.48
C LYS A 442 0.43 -13.65 -6.39
N SER A 443 1.18 -14.67 -6.01
CA SER A 443 2.14 -15.33 -6.88
C SER A 443 2.32 -16.80 -6.49
N LEU A 444 3.11 -17.52 -7.27
CA LEU A 444 3.56 -18.87 -6.97
C LEU A 444 4.87 -19.19 -7.66
N ARG A 445 5.57 -20.20 -7.14
CA ARG A 445 6.73 -20.77 -7.83
C ARG A 445 6.36 -21.22 -9.23
N GLY A 446 7.17 -20.81 -10.20
CA GLY A 446 6.92 -20.97 -11.62
C GLY A 446 6.45 -19.67 -12.29
N ARG A 447 5.99 -18.65 -11.56
CA ARG A 447 5.66 -17.33 -12.12
C ARG A 447 6.89 -16.51 -12.45
N GLY A 448 7.90 -16.51 -11.57
CA GLY A 448 9.04 -15.59 -11.67
C GLY A 448 8.60 -14.13 -11.55
N GLY A 449 9.32 -13.22 -12.21
CA GLY A 449 8.99 -11.79 -12.18
C GLY A 449 9.20 -11.15 -10.80
N THR A 450 8.82 -9.89 -10.67
CA THR A 450 8.96 -9.14 -9.41
C THR A 450 7.78 -8.21 -9.24
N ILE A 451 7.20 -8.19 -8.04
CA ILE A 451 6.29 -7.16 -7.55
C ILE A 451 7.13 -6.24 -6.66
N SER A 452 7.39 -5.01 -7.11
CA SER A 452 8.20 -4.07 -6.32
C SER A 452 7.82 -2.60 -6.42
N ASP A 453 8.26 -1.80 -5.45
CA ASP A 453 8.12 -0.35 -5.47
C ASP A 453 6.63 0.08 -5.49
N LEU A 454 5.88 -0.40 -4.50
CA LEU A 454 4.47 -0.12 -4.33
C LEU A 454 4.24 0.76 -3.10
N VAL A 455 3.37 1.75 -3.25
CA VAL A 455 2.95 2.64 -2.16
C VAL A 455 1.44 2.59 -2.04
N PHE A 456 0.97 2.23 -0.85
CA PHE A 456 -0.41 2.28 -0.43
C PHE A 456 -0.52 3.32 0.68
N GLU A 457 -1.16 4.46 0.43
CA GLU A 457 -1.22 5.55 1.40
C GLU A 457 -2.62 6.16 1.57
N HIS A 458 -3.01 6.52 2.79
CA HIS A 458 -4.31 7.16 3.06
C HIS A 458 -5.51 6.31 2.59
N ILE A 459 -5.54 5.04 3.01
CA ILE A 459 -6.62 4.10 2.66
C ILE A 459 -7.47 3.84 3.90
N SER A 460 -8.79 3.89 3.73
CA SER A 460 -9.75 3.51 4.77
C SER A 460 -10.50 2.25 4.36
N MET A 461 -10.45 1.24 5.21
CA MET A 461 -11.07 -0.07 5.00
C MET A 461 -12.14 -0.32 6.06
N TYR A 462 -13.24 -0.94 5.62
CA TYR A 462 -14.38 -1.28 6.47
C TYR A 462 -14.97 -2.61 6.00
N ASN A 463 -15.44 -3.43 6.94
CA ASN A 463 -16.17 -4.67 6.65
C ASN A 463 -15.38 -5.59 5.69
N ILE A 464 -14.08 -5.72 5.91
CA ILE A 464 -13.24 -6.57 5.09
C ILE A 464 -13.44 -8.02 5.55
N GLN A 465 -13.65 -8.94 4.61
CA GLN A 465 -14.13 -10.28 4.97
C GLN A 465 -13.01 -11.22 5.44
N ASP A 466 -11.78 -11.01 4.96
CA ASP A 466 -10.64 -11.89 5.22
C ASP A 466 -9.41 -11.14 5.75
N ALA A 467 -8.83 -10.20 4.98
CA ALA A 467 -7.68 -9.44 5.48
C ALA A 467 -7.50 -8.07 4.83
N ALA A 468 -7.18 -7.04 5.63
CA ALA A 468 -6.78 -5.72 5.12
C ALA A 468 -5.56 -5.79 4.19
N VAL A 469 -4.56 -6.64 4.50
CA VAL A 469 -3.42 -6.92 3.60
C VAL A 469 -3.18 -8.42 3.49
N HIS A 470 -3.23 -8.95 2.26
CA HIS A 470 -2.98 -10.36 1.96
C HIS A 470 -1.86 -10.48 0.91
N ILE A 471 -0.75 -11.14 1.25
CA ILE A 471 0.35 -11.44 0.32
C ILE A 471 0.61 -12.95 0.33
N ASP A 472 0.42 -13.61 -0.80
CA ASP A 472 0.58 -15.07 -0.92
C ASP A 472 1.41 -15.46 -2.14
N GLU A 473 2.63 -15.95 -1.91
CA GLU A 473 3.51 -16.54 -2.92
C GLU A 473 3.31 -18.06 -3.09
N ARG A 474 2.24 -18.64 -2.52
CA ARG A 474 1.86 -20.05 -2.72
C ARG A 474 0.44 -20.17 -3.25
N TYR A 475 -0.02 -19.18 -3.99
CA TYR A 475 -1.37 -19.12 -4.54
C TYR A 475 -1.62 -20.27 -5.53
N SER A 476 -2.49 -21.22 -5.18
CA SER A 476 -2.63 -22.49 -5.90
C SER A 476 -3.96 -22.70 -6.62
N SER A 477 -4.88 -21.71 -6.62
CA SER A 477 -6.18 -21.89 -7.28
C SER A 477 -6.09 -21.99 -8.80
N ASN A 478 -5.00 -21.47 -9.39
CA ASN A 478 -4.78 -21.42 -10.85
C ASN A 478 -3.66 -22.36 -11.32
N GLY A 479 -3.34 -23.40 -10.53
CA GLY A 479 -2.32 -24.41 -10.81
C GLY A 479 -1.49 -24.78 -9.57
N ALA A 480 -0.85 -25.95 -9.62
CA ALA A 480 0.12 -26.33 -8.59
C ALA A 480 1.42 -25.52 -8.76
N PRO A 481 2.07 -25.09 -7.65
CA PRO A 481 3.40 -24.49 -7.73
C PRO A 481 4.39 -25.47 -8.35
N GLU A 482 5.37 -24.96 -9.10
CA GLU A 482 6.52 -25.77 -9.50
C GLU A 482 7.22 -26.34 -8.26
N ALA A 483 7.86 -27.50 -8.40
CA ALA A 483 8.66 -28.08 -7.33
C ALA A 483 9.92 -27.25 -7.11
N TYR A 484 10.29 -27.00 -5.85
CA TYR A 484 11.56 -26.34 -5.58
C TYR A 484 12.74 -27.20 -6.02
N THR A 485 13.58 -26.63 -6.88
CA THR A 485 14.73 -27.30 -7.50
C THR A 485 15.98 -27.29 -6.60
N GLY A 486 15.88 -26.72 -5.40
CA GLY A 486 17.03 -26.47 -4.51
C GLY A 486 17.80 -25.19 -4.85
N LYS A 487 17.33 -24.39 -5.82
CA LYS A 487 17.95 -23.13 -6.26
C LYS A 487 16.89 -22.08 -6.55
N ILE A 488 17.25 -20.82 -6.35
CA ILE A 488 16.52 -19.66 -6.87
C ILE A 488 16.79 -19.58 -8.38
N ASP A 489 15.74 -19.48 -9.19
CA ASP A 489 15.84 -19.40 -10.64
C ASP A 489 14.87 -18.35 -11.22
N ALA A 490 14.75 -18.30 -12.56
CA ALA A 490 13.88 -17.33 -13.24
C ALA A 490 12.39 -17.55 -12.95
N GLY A 491 11.97 -18.72 -12.48
CA GLY A 491 10.60 -19.04 -12.07
C GLY A 491 10.32 -18.71 -10.59
N THR A 492 11.33 -18.36 -9.80
CA THR A 492 11.14 -17.89 -8.41
C THR A 492 10.64 -16.44 -8.40
N PRO A 493 9.40 -16.16 -7.96
CA PRO A 493 8.90 -14.78 -7.85
C PRO A 493 9.60 -14.03 -6.72
N ARG A 494 9.50 -12.70 -6.76
CA ARG A 494 9.93 -11.79 -5.69
C ARG A 494 8.83 -10.79 -5.38
N ILE A 495 8.56 -10.57 -4.10
CA ILE A 495 7.69 -9.50 -3.62
C ILE A 495 8.50 -8.64 -2.64
N GLU A 496 8.78 -7.40 -3.01
CA GLU A 496 9.68 -6.53 -2.25
C GLU A 496 9.36 -5.04 -2.32
N ASN A 497 9.91 -4.24 -1.39
CA ASN A 497 9.85 -2.78 -1.42
C ASN A 497 8.42 -2.22 -1.45
N ILE A 498 7.65 -2.51 -0.40
CA ILE A 498 6.25 -2.10 -0.30
C ILE A 498 6.06 -1.20 0.92
N LEU A 499 5.50 -0.01 0.70
CA LEU A 499 5.13 0.93 1.74
C LEU A 499 3.61 0.94 1.93
N PHE A 500 3.19 0.68 3.16
CA PHE A 500 1.83 0.86 3.67
C PHE A 500 1.85 2.03 4.66
N GLN A 501 1.15 3.11 4.36
CA GLN A 501 1.20 4.32 5.16
C GLN A 501 -0.19 4.92 5.42
N ASP A 502 -0.46 5.36 6.65
CA ASP A 502 -1.70 6.07 6.99
C ASP A 502 -2.96 5.25 6.59
N ILE A 503 -2.97 3.96 6.96
CA ILE A 503 -4.06 3.02 6.67
C ILE A 503 -4.89 2.79 7.92
N THR A 504 -6.21 2.83 7.78
CA THR A 504 -7.14 2.44 8.85
C THR A 504 -8.05 1.33 8.37
N ASP A 505 -8.20 0.29 9.17
CA ASP A 505 -9.19 -0.76 8.97
C ASP A 505 -10.06 -0.96 10.23
N ASN A 506 -11.31 -1.38 10.00
CA ASN A 506 -12.21 -1.81 11.03
C ASN A 506 -13.08 -3.00 10.58
N ASP A 507 -12.91 -4.11 11.30
CA ASP A 507 -13.60 -5.40 11.12
C ASP A 507 -13.01 -6.26 9.99
N ASP A 508 -12.36 -7.35 10.40
CA ASP A 508 -11.52 -8.22 9.59
C ASP A 508 -11.51 -9.65 10.16
N LYS A 509 -11.31 -10.69 9.33
CA LYS A 509 -10.95 -12.01 9.87
C LYS A 509 -9.50 -12.02 10.36
N HIS A 510 -8.54 -11.63 9.54
CA HIS A 510 -7.13 -11.46 9.88
C HIS A 510 -6.75 -10.01 9.67
N ALA A 511 -6.00 -9.40 10.58
CA ALA A 511 -5.49 -8.06 10.35
C ALA A 511 -4.58 -8.01 9.10
N MET A 512 -3.66 -8.97 8.98
CA MET A 512 -2.83 -9.14 7.78
C MET A 512 -2.42 -10.61 7.62
N TYR A 513 -2.26 -11.08 6.38
CA TYR A 513 -1.85 -12.45 6.07
C TYR A 513 -0.70 -12.47 5.05
N PHE A 514 0.46 -13.03 5.41
CA PHE A 514 1.63 -13.14 4.54
C PHE A 514 2.13 -14.58 4.46
N ARG A 515 2.35 -15.08 3.24
CA ARG A 515 2.89 -16.41 3.00
C ARG A 515 3.91 -16.41 1.87
N GLY A 516 5.18 -16.33 2.24
CA GLY A 516 6.32 -16.34 1.31
C GLY A 516 6.86 -17.73 0.97
N LEU A 517 7.81 -17.75 0.04
CA LEU A 517 8.60 -18.95 -0.30
C LEU A 517 9.79 -19.12 0.64
N THR A 518 10.16 -20.37 0.93
CA THR A 518 11.28 -20.67 1.84
C THR A 518 12.65 -20.25 1.32
N GLU A 519 12.81 -20.27 0.00
CA GLU A 519 14.01 -19.89 -0.73
C GLU A 519 14.02 -18.41 -1.14
N MET A 520 12.87 -17.74 -1.06
CA MET A 520 12.70 -16.34 -1.41
C MET A 520 11.61 -15.72 -0.54
N ASN A 521 12.02 -15.23 0.63
CA ASN A 521 11.09 -14.57 1.54
C ASN A 521 10.50 -13.31 0.88
N ILE A 522 9.24 -12.99 1.22
CA ILE A 522 8.68 -11.64 1.00
C ILE A 522 9.55 -10.66 1.78
N GLN A 523 9.99 -9.56 1.17
CA GLN A 523 11.01 -8.71 1.80
C GLN A 523 10.69 -7.21 1.76
N HIS A 524 11.25 -6.47 2.71
CA HIS A 524 11.19 -5.01 2.73
C HIS A 524 9.76 -4.45 2.72
N LEU A 525 8.97 -4.87 3.71
CA LEU A 525 7.63 -4.33 3.96
C LEU A 525 7.73 -3.22 5.01
N ILE A 526 7.24 -2.03 4.70
CA ILE A 526 7.25 -0.89 5.60
C ILE A 526 5.80 -0.51 5.93
N PHE A 527 5.46 -0.49 7.21
CA PHE A 527 4.17 -0.04 7.73
C PHE A 527 4.38 1.22 8.56
N LYS A 528 3.67 2.30 8.24
CA LYS A 528 3.72 3.58 8.96
C LYS A 528 2.31 4.06 9.27
N ASN A 529 2.00 4.35 10.53
CA ASN A 529 0.67 4.86 10.93
C ASN A 529 -0.46 3.94 10.44
N VAL A 530 -0.37 2.65 10.73
CA VAL A 530 -1.41 1.67 10.36
C VAL A 530 -2.22 1.31 11.59
N LYS A 531 -3.54 1.40 11.49
CA LYS A 531 -4.44 1.04 12.59
C LYS A 531 -5.50 0.08 12.10
N ILE A 532 -5.52 -1.13 12.65
CA ILE A 532 -6.53 -2.15 12.38
C ILE A 532 -7.26 -2.44 13.68
N THR A 533 -8.59 -2.41 13.67
CA THR A 533 -9.41 -2.65 14.85
C THR A 533 -10.45 -3.73 14.62
N ASN A 534 -10.81 -4.44 15.68
CA ASN A 534 -11.84 -5.50 15.67
C ASN A 534 -11.53 -6.70 14.77
N ALA A 535 -10.27 -6.92 14.39
CA ALA A 535 -9.88 -8.12 13.66
C ALA A 535 -10.11 -9.37 14.53
N GLN A 536 -10.56 -10.48 13.95
CA GLN A 536 -10.69 -11.72 14.72
C GLN A 536 -9.31 -12.29 15.08
N GLU A 537 -8.39 -12.23 14.13
CA GLU A 537 -7.01 -12.71 14.17
C GLU A 537 -6.03 -11.56 13.89
N GLY A 538 -4.81 -11.66 14.43
CA GLY A 538 -3.78 -10.63 14.27
C GLY A 538 -3.08 -10.72 12.90
N ILE A 539 -1.79 -10.38 12.87
CA ILE A 539 -0.95 -10.68 11.69
C ILE A 539 -0.55 -12.15 11.70
N GLU A 540 -0.80 -12.87 10.61
CA GLU A 540 -0.19 -14.16 10.32
C GLU A 540 0.81 -14.00 9.18
N ALA A 541 2.08 -14.30 9.41
CA ALA A 541 3.14 -14.12 8.42
C ALA A 541 4.07 -15.32 8.40
N SER A 542 4.43 -15.82 7.23
CA SER A 542 5.43 -16.88 7.06
C SER A 542 6.41 -16.54 5.95
N ASN A 543 7.69 -16.81 6.16
CA ASN A 543 8.76 -16.54 5.20
C ASN A 543 8.76 -15.07 4.73
N VAL A 544 8.80 -14.16 5.70
CA VAL A 544 8.89 -12.71 5.48
C VAL A 544 10.17 -12.18 6.16
N SER A 545 10.91 -11.28 5.52
CA SER A 545 12.10 -10.62 6.08
C SER A 545 12.07 -9.11 5.91
N ASP A 546 12.85 -8.40 6.73
CA ASP A 546 12.96 -6.93 6.67
C ASP A 546 11.59 -6.21 6.74
N VAL A 547 10.81 -6.53 7.78
CA VAL A 547 9.54 -5.85 8.06
C VAL A 547 9.79 -4.70 9.04
N GLN A 548 9.37 -3.50 8.67
CA GLN A 548 9.46 -2.29 9.48
C GLN A 548 8.06 -1.83 9.86
N MET A 549 7.82 -1.59 11.15
CA MET A 549 6.55 -1.09 11.66
C MET A 549 6.81 0.14 12.52
N ASP A 550 6.24 1.27 12.14
CA ASP A 550 6.29 2.55 12.85
C ASP A 550 4.86 3.03 13.11
N ASN A 551 4.50 3.18 14.39
CA ASN A 551 3.14 3.54 14.81
C ASN A 551 2.05 2.62 14.19
N VAL A 552 2.21 1.31 14.40
CA VAL A 552 1.23 0.30 13.99
C VAL A 552 0.45 -0.18 15.23
N SER A 553 -0.88 -0.21 15.13
CA SER A 553 -1.78 -0.68 16.18
C SER A 553 -2.74 -1.71 15.61
N ILE A 554 -2.80 -2.88 16.23
CA ILE A 554 -3.73 -3.95 15.88
C ILE A 554 -4.49 -4.33 17.14
N ASP A 555 -5.82 -4.20 17.09
CA ASP A 555 -6.72 -4.64 18.15
C ASP A 555 -7.50 -5.86 17.64
N ASN A 556 -7.32 -7.00 18.30
CA ASN A 556 -7.86 -8.27 17.85
C ASN A 556 -8.49 -9.13 18.97
N GLN A 557 -9.43 -10.00 18.58
CA GLN A 557 -10.34 -10.64 19.54
C GLN A 557 -9.83 -11.97 20.13
N LYS A 558 -9.02 -12.75 19.40
CA LYS A 558 -8.74 -14.16 19.76
C LYS A 558 -7.30 -14.49 20.17
N ASN A 559 -6.28 -13.70 19.83
CA ASN A 559 -4.86 -14.07 20.02
C ASN A 559 -3.95 -12.84 20.27
N PRO A 560 -2.73 -12.95 20.84
CA PRO A 560 -1.83 -11.80 21.02
C PRO A 560 -1.18 -11.34 19.69
N GLY A 561 -1.90 -10.50 18.93
CA GLY A 561 -1.49 -9.55 17.88
C GLY A 561 -0.68 -9.99 16.65
N PHE A 562 0.34 -10.83 16.78
CA PHE A 562 1.31 -11.12 15.72
C PHE A 562 1.74 -12.60 15.73
N TRP A 563 2.04 -13.15 14.55
CA TRP A 563 2.66 -14.47 14.36
C TRP A 563 3.56 -14.41 13.13
N PHE A 564 4.87 -14.58 13.30
CA PHE A 564 5.82 -14.68 12.19
C PHE A 564 6.48 -16.06 12.19
N TYR A 565 6.44 -16.75 11.06
CA TYR A 565 6.98 -18.11 10.88
C TYR A 565 8.16 -18.09 9.91
N GLN A 566 9.24 -18.79 10.25
CA GLN A 566 10.33 -19.08 9.30
C GLN A 566 10.43 -20.59 9.15
N SER A 567 10.06 -21.11 7.98
CA SER A 567 10.20 -22.54 7.69
C SER A 567 11.43 -22.82 6.84
N THR A 568 12.09 -23.96 7.11
CA THR A 568 13.13 -24.54 6.24
C THR A 568 12.59 -25.59 5.27
N VAL A 569 11.30 -25.95 5.37
CA VAL A 569 10.64 -26.99 4.55
C VAL A 569 9.21 -26.55 4.16
N GLU A 570 8.84 -26.70 2.88
CA GLU A 570 7.56 -26.20 2.34
C GLU A 570 6.28 -26.74 3.03
N ASN A 571 6.34 -27.95 3.60
CA ASN A 571 5.18 -28.67 4.15
C ASN A 571 4.94 -28.51 5.66
N ASP A 572 5.69 -27.65 6.35
CA ASP A 572 5.62 -27.53 7.82
C ASP A 572 4.40 -26.76 8.36
N LEU A 573 3.46 -26.32 7.51
CA LEU A 573 2.16 -25.78 7.97
C LEU A 573 1.33 -26.83 8.73
N GLY A 574 1.64 -28.12 8.60
CA GLY A 574 1.03 -29.22 9.38
C GLY A 574 1.79 -29.64 10.64
N LYS A 575 3.00 -29.11 10.84
CA LYS A 575 3.85 -29.36 12.02
C LYS A 575 4.38 -28.03 12.53
N ASN A 576 3.46 -27.27 13.11
CA ASN A 576 3.74 -26.02 13.79
C ASN A 576 4.90 -26.23 14.77
N VAL A 577 6.10 -25.75 14.42
CA VAL A 577 7.01 -25.20 15.42
C VAL A 577 6.67 -23.72 15.43
N PRO A 578 5.90 -23.24 16.43
CA PRO A 578 5.62 -21.82 16.52
C PRO A 578 6.96 -21.10 16.71
N SER A 579 7.43 -20.35 15.73
CA SER A 579 8.23 -19.18 16.08
C SER A 579 7.23 -18.16 16.60
N GLN A 580 7.10 -18.13 17.92
CA GLN A 580 6.16 -17.27 18.64
C GLN A 580 6.61 -15.81 18.56
N PHE A 581 6.54 -15.17 17.39
CA PHE A 581 6.50 -13.71 17.35
C PHE A 581 5.11 -13.23 17.72
N THR A 582 4.75 -13.43 18.98
CA THR A 582 3.56 -12.82 19.60
C THR A 582 3.77 -11.32 19.79
N ASP A 583 2.70 -10.56 20.07
CA ASP A 583 2.71 -9.16 20.53
C ASP A 583 3.79 -8.80 21.57
N SER A 584 4.39 -9.81 22.23
CA SER A 584 5.49 -9.66 23.15
C SER A 584 6.88 -9.49 22.50
N GLU A 585 7.01 -9.45 21.17
CA GLU A 585 8.32 -9.44 20.49
C GLU A 585 8.72 -8.11 19.80
N PHE A 586 7.92 -7.04 19.92
CA PHE A 586 8.31 -5.67 19.57
C PHE A 586 8.43 -4.78 20.83
N GLY A 587 9.58 -4.80 21.48
CA GLY A 587 9.88 -3.90 22.61
C GLY A 587 10.46 -2.54 22.21
N GLY A 588 10.01 -1.91 21.11
CA GLY A 588 10.45 -0.57 20.74
C GLY A 588 9.82 0.50 21.65
N PHE A 589 10.48 0.88 22.75
CA PHE A 589 9.91 1.87 23.69
C PHE A 589 10.45 3.30 23.48
N LEU A 590 11.64 3.46 22.88
CA LEU A 590 12.21 4.77 22.55
C LEU A 590 12.59 4.86 21.08
N HIS A 591 11.69 5.43 20.28
CA HIS A 591 12.02 5.99 18.98
C HIS A 591 12.48 7.45 19.14
N GLY A 592 13.63 7.79 18.56
CA GLY A 592 14.27 9.10 18.68
C GLY A 592 15.25 9.24 19.85
N ASP A 593 15.94 10.39 19.89
CA ASP A 593 16.93 10.70 20.92
C ASP A 593 16.23 11.14 22.22
N LYS A 594 16.50 10.45 23.33
CA LYS A 594 16.03 10.85 24.65
C LYS A 594 17.20 11.18 25.56
N LEU A 595 17.17 12.39 26.12
CA LEU A 595 18.15 12.86 27.10
C LEU A 595 17.76 12.37 28.50
N PHE A 596 18.73 11.81 29.21
CA PHE A 596 18.66 11.44 30.61
C PHE A 596 19.60 12.35 31.40
N ASN A 597 19.05 13.12 32.32
CA ASN A 597 19.80 14.15 33.08
C ASN A 597 20.23 13.69 34.48
N GLY A 598 20.08 12.40 34.80
CA GLY A 598 20.38 11.85 36.13
C GLY A 598 19.19 11.81 37.08
N SER A 599 18.02 12.31 36.69
CA SER A 599 16.74 12.08 37.36
C SER A 599 15.66 11.57 36.42
N THR A 600 15.82 11.75 35.10
CA THR A 600 14.94 11.17 34.09
C THR A 600 14.99 9.65 34.17
N THR A 601 13.83 9.03 34.31
CA THR A 601 13.64 7.59 34.19
C THR A 601 12.47 7.30 33.28
N VAL A 602 12.42 6.08 32.77
CA VAL A 602 11.29 5.62 31.96
C VAL A 602 10.89 4.23 32.43
N SER A 603 9.72 4.11 33.00
CA SER A 603 9.15 2.80 33.39
C SER A 603 8.43 2.18 32.21
N LEU A 604 8.69 0.91 31.95
CA LEU A 604 7.99 0.12 30.93
C LEU A 604 6.77 -0.58 31.55
N PRO A 605 5.73 -0.89 30.76
CA PRO A 605 4.60 -1.70 31.21
C PRO A 605 5.05 -3.05 31.81
N ALA A 606 4.29 -3.56 32.78
CA ALA A 606 4.50 -4.90 33.31
C ALA A 606 4.28 -5.96 32.20
N GLY A 607 4.97 -7.09 32.29
CA GLY A 607 4.84 -8.19 31.32
C GLY A 607 5.62 -8.05 30.01
N VAL A 608 6.29 -6.91 29.74
CA VAL A 608 7.09 -6.69 28.51
C VAL A 608 8.23 -7.71 28.36
N LEU A 609 8.80 -8.22 29.45
CA LEU A 609 9.84 -9.26 29.45
C LEU A 609 9.42 -10.47 30.31
N ASN A 610 8.51 -11.30 29.83
CA ASN A 610 7.97 -12.42 30.59
C ASN A 610 8.60 -13.78 30.21
N SER A 611 9.92 -13.82 30.05
CA SER A 611 10.66 -14.99 29.55
C SER A 611 11.91 -15.27 30.37
N ASN A 612 12.31 -16.54 30.50
CA ASN A 612 13.57 -16.95 31.14
C ASN A 612 14.80 -16.78 30.20
N GLN A 613 14.58 -16.21 29.04
CA GLN A 613 15.57 -15.81 28.06
C GLN A 613 15.23 -14.41 27.53
N GLY A 614 16.17 -13.78 26.86
CA GLY A 614 15.88 -12.49 26.26
C GLY A 614 17.10 -11.75 25.75
N SER A 615 16.82 -10.59 25.15
CA SER A 615 17.83 -9.66 24.69
C SER A 615 17.40 -8.24 24.96
N ILE A 616 18.33 -7.40 25.37
CA ILE A 616 18.11 -5.96 25.53
C ILE A 616 19.16 -5.21 24.74
N THR A 617 18.78 -4.12 24.09
CA THR A 617 19.70 -3.34 23.28
C THR A 617 19.36 -1.86 23.30
N SER A 618 20.37 -1.01 23.14
CA SER A 618 20.17 0.43 22.95
C SER A 618 21.42 1.07 22.35
N TRP A 619 21.23 2.15 21.60
CA TRP A 619 22.29 3.12 21.39
C TRP A 619 22.37 4.02 22.61
N VAL A 620 23.56 4.15 23.18
CA VAL A 620 23.84 5.01 24.34
C VAL A 620 24.99 5.95 24.06
N ARG A 621 24.85 7.21 24.51
CA ARG A 621 25.90 8.22 24.54
C ARG A 621 25.99 8.78 25.95
N PRO A 622 26.76 8.13 26.85
CA PRO A 622 26.90 8.60 28.23
C PRO A 622 27.59 9.97 28.24
N SER A 623 27.10 10.93 29.01
CA SER A 623 27.78 12.23 29.19
C SER A 623 28.81 12.20 30.33
N LYS A 624 28.75 11.19 31.20
CA LYS A 624 29.73 10.91 32.26
C LYS A 624 29.78 9.41 32.57
N SER A 625 30.84 8.97 33.25
CA SER A 625 30.97 7.59 33.75
C SER A 625 30.05 7.32 34.93
N GLY A 626 29.52 6.10 35.00
CA GLY A 626 28.61 5.65 36.07
C GLY A 626 27.14 5.91 35.73
N GLY A 627 26.33 4.86 35.79
CA GLY A 627 24.88 4.93 35.70
C GLY A 627 24.25 3.66 35.10
N THR A 628 22.97 3.45 35.38
CA THR A 628 22.21 2.30 34.90
C THR A 628 21.43 2.66 33.64
N ILE A 629 21.75 1.99 32.53
CA ILE A 629 21.09 2.19 31.23
C ILE A 629 19.69 1.60 31.28
N MET A 630 19.58 0.34 31.72
CA MET A 630 18.32 -0.39 31.79
C MET A 630 18.42 -1.42 32.91
N ALA A 631 17.38 -1.55 33.74
CA ALA A 631 17.30 -2.59 34.75
C ALA A 631 15.88 -3.10 34.89
N GLY A 632 15.75 -4.36 35.31
CA GLY A 632 14.45 -4.92 35.65
C GLY A 632 14.53 -5.94 36.77
N THR A 633 13.45 -6.05 37.55
CA THR A 633 13.39 -6.95 38.72
C THR A 633 12.07 -7.69 38.82
N ASN A 634 12.15 -8.90 39.37
CA ASN A 634 11.03 -9.72 39.82
C ASN A 634 11.38 -10.40 41.14
N GLY A 635 11.03 -9.75 42.25
CA GLY A 635 11.51 -10.17 43.58
C GLY A 635 13.03 -10.02 43.66
N ASN A 636 13.74 -11.10 44.02
CA ASN A 636 15.20 -11.12 44.10
C ASN A 636 15.88 -11.44 42.75
N ALA A 637 15.11 -11.81 41.73
CA ALA A 637 15.63 -12.04 40.38
C ALA A 637 15.59 -10.75 39.54
N GLY A 638 16.47 -10.62 38.56
CA GLY A 638 16.49 -9.46 37.69
C GLY A 638 17.77 -9.30 36.87
N PHE A 639 17.82 -8.20 36.11
CA PHE A 639 18.99 -7.82 35.34
C PHE A 639 19.31 -6.32 35.49
N SER A 640 20.56 -5.95 35.16
CA SER A 640 21.02 -4.56 35.14
C SER A 640 22.09 -4.38 34.06
N LEU A 641 21.81 -3.54 33.06
CA LEU A 641 22.76 -3.07 32.05
C LEU A 641 23.25 -1.67 32.43
N GLN A 642 24.57 -1.52 32.54
CA GLN A 642 25.20 -0.35 33.16
C GLN A 642 26.38 0.16 32.35
N TYR A 643 26.61 1.46 32.50
CA TYR A 643 27.88 2.09 32.16
C TYR A 643 28.60 2.41 33.46
N THR A 644 29.69 1.70 33.76
CA THR A 644 30.34 1.73 35.08
C THR A 644 31.14 3.02 35.31
N LYS A 645 31.55 3.27 36.55
CA LYS A 645 32.43 4.41 36.89
C LYS A 645 33.79 4.31 36.19
N GLN A 646 34.23 3.09 35.89
CA GLN A 646 35.45 2.76 35.15
C GLN A 646 35.28 2.84 33.63
N GLY A 647 34.10 3.27 33.15
CA GLY A 647 33.80 3.43 31.72
C GLY A 647 33.52 2.11 31.00
N LYS A 648 33.21 1.02 31.70
CA LYS A 648 32.92 -0.28 31.08
C LYS A 648 31.42 -0.46 30.86
N ILE A 649 31.06 -1.31 29.90
CA ILE A 649 29.69 -1.80 29.77
C ILE A 649 29.59 -3.08 30.57
N ASP A 650 28.67 -3.10 31.53
CA ASP A 650 28.44 -4.21 32.44
C ASP A 650 26.99 -4.68 32.34
N PHE A 651 26.79 -5.99 32.23
CA PHE A 651 25.49 -6.62 32.27
C PHE A 651 25.46 -7.66 33.38
N VAL A 652 24.55 -7.47 34.33
CA VAL A 652 24.36 -8.35 35.48
C VAL A 652 23.02 -9.05 35.34
N LEU A 653 22.99 -10.35 35.64
CA LEU A 653 21.79 -11.18 35.72
C LEU A 653 21.80 -11.96 37.03
N THR A 654 20.66 -12.08 37.70
CA THR A 654 20.52 -12.87 38.93
C THR A 654 19.16 -13.53 39.04
N ASP A 655 19.11 -14.72 39.64
CA ASP A 655 17.87 -15.42 40.01
C ASP A 655 17.50 -15.26 41.49
N GLY A 656 18.23 -14.40 42.21
CA GLY A 656 18.12 -14.20 43.66
C GLY A 656 19.06 -15.07 44.50
N THR A 657 19.68 -16.09 43.92
CA THR A 657 20.67 -16.97 44.58
C THR A 657 22.01 -16.92 43.86
N THR A 658 21.98 -17.01 42.53
CA THR A 658 23.13 -17.02 41.64
C THR A 658 23.21 -15.70 40.89
N ARG A 659 24.45 -15.22 40.64
CA ARG A 659 24.72 -13.96 39.94
C ARG A 659 25.72 -14.17 38.82
N VAL A 660 25.37 -13.70 37.62
CA VAL A 660 26.24 -13.62 36.45
C VAL A 660 26.54 -12.14 36.19
N ALA A 661 27.81 -11.83 35.92
CA ALA A 661 28.22 -10.49 35.51
C ALA A 661 29.11 -10.60 34.27
N LEU A 662 28.71 -9.88 33.22
CA LEU A 662 29.39 -9.78 31.95
C LEU A 662 29.88 -8.35 31.79
N GLU A 663 31.18 -8.14 31.95
CA GLU A 663 31.78 -6.80 31.85
C GLU A 663 32.72 -6.73 30.64
N SER A 664 32.65 -5.64 29.89
CA SER A 664 33.61 -5.38 28.82
C SER A 664 35.04 -5.27 29.36
N THR A 665 35.99 -5.92 28.71
CA THR A 665 37.42 -5.78 29.05
C THR A 665 37.95 -4.38 28.73
N HIS A 666 37.43 -3.78 27.66
CA HIS A 666 37.74 -2.41 27.24
C HIS A 666 36.87 -1.38 27.97
N SER A 667 37.48 -0.24 28.33
CA SER A 667 36.79 0.94 28.86
C SER A 667 36.50 1.93 27.73
N TYR A 668 35.24 2.35 27.62
CA TYR A 668 34.76 3.32 26.64
C TYR A 668 34.66 4.71 27.28
N LYS A 669 35.13 5.75 26.58
CA LYS A 669 35.02 7.14 27.05
C LYS A 669 33.57 7.68 26.97
N PRO A 670 33.14 8.54 27.91
CA PRO A 670 31.91 9.30 27.76
C PRO A 670 31.94 10.19 26.51
N GLY A 671 30.78 10.60 26.02
CA GLY A 671 30.61 11.52 24.90
C GLY A 671 30.52 10.84 23.53
N HIS A 672 30.68 9.53 23.45
CA HIS A 672 30.62 8.76 22.21
C HIS A 672 29.45 7.78 22.18
N TRP A 673 28.89 7.56 20.99
CA TRP A 673 27.83 6.59 20.78
C TRP A 673 28.36 5.16 20.84
N ARG A 674 27.62 4.28 21.52
CA ARG A 674 27.85 2.84 21.55
C ARG A 674 26.53 2.12 21.37
N HIS A 675 26.50 1.11 20.52
CA HIS A 675 25.38 0.17 20.48
C HIS A 675 25.67 -0.96 21.46
N VAL A 676 24.88 -1.07 22.51
CA VAL A 676 25.07 -2.08 23.55
C VAL A 676 23.97 -3.11 23.46
N THR A 677 24.32 -4.39 23.46
CA THR A 677 23.36 -5.49 23.41
C THR A 677 23.75 -6.55 24.42
N ALA A 678 22.84 -6.92 25.32
CA ALA A 678 23.00 -8.05 26.22
C ALA A 678 21.98 -9.13 25.89
N ILE A 679 22.42 -10.39 25.92
CA ILE A 679 21.58 -11.57 25.65
C ILE A 679 21.73 -12.57 26.79
N TRP A 680 20.66 -13.29 27.11
CA TRP A 680 20.69 -14.40 28.05
C TRP A 680 19.77 -15.54 27.63
N THR A 681 20.14 -16.77 28.00
CA THR A 681 19.43 -18.00 27.59
C THR A 681 19.10 -18.88 28.81
N PRO A 682 18.16 -19.85 28.69
CA PRO A 682 17.87 -20.76 29.80
C PRO A 682 19.06 -21.69 30.10
N ALA A 683 19.91 -21.95 29.10
CA ALA A 683 21.14 -22.73 29.24
C ALA A 683 22.33 -21.90 29.78
N GLY A 684 22.12 -20.62 30.11
CA GLY A 684 23.14 -19.74 30.66
C GLY A 684 24.21 -19.26 29.69
N LYS A 685 24.03 -19.48 28.37
CA LYS A 685 24.92 -19.00 27.28
C LYS A 685 24.77 -17.49 27.05
N ASP A 686 25.10 -16.72 28.06
CA ASP A 686 24.86 -15.28 28.11
C ASP A 686 26.01 -14.53 27.45
N ALA A 687 25.71 -13.42 26.78
CA ALA A 687 26.73 -12.61 26.12
C ALA A 687 26.42 -11.12 26.13
N LEU A 688 27.48 -10.32 26.11
CA LEU A 688 27.45 -8.88 25.99
C LEU A 688 28.17 -8.47 24.71
N TYR A 689 27.55 -7.57 23.96
CA TYR A 689 28.08 -7.01 22.72
C TYR A 689 28.15 -5.49 22.81
N VAL A 690 29.21 -4.92 22.24
CA VAL A 690 29.35 -3.49 22.01
C VAL A 690 29.72 -3.28 20.56
N ASN A 691 28.93 -2.46 19.84
CA ASN A 691 29.08 -2.19 18.42
C ASN A 691 29.14 -3.48 17.58
N GLY A 692 28.23 -4.42 17.86
CA GLY A 692 28.15 -5.74 17.21
C GLY A 692 29.21 -6.74 17.69
N ARG A 693 30.35 -6.31 18.22
CA ARG A 693 31.40 -7.22 18.70
C ARG A 693 31.05 -7.81 20.06
N ARG A 694 31.20 -9.13 20.21
CA ARG A 694 31.08 -9.80 21.52
C ARG A 694 32.25 -9.38 22.41
N VAL A 695 31.95 -8.79 23.57
CA VAL A 695 32.95 -8.28 24.52
C VAL A 695 33.05 -9.10 25.79
N ALA A 696 32.01 -9.86 26.14
CA ALA A 696 32.01 -10.79 27.27
C ALA A 696 30.97 -11.91 27.03
N SER A 697 31.18 -13.06 27.67
CA SER A 697 30.24 -14.18 27.68
C SER A 697 30.47 -15.08 28.89
N ALA A 698 29.42 -15.74 29.36
CA ALA A 698 29.49 -16.77 30.39
C ALA A 698 28.60 -17.96 30.01
N ILE A 699 28.82 -19.11 30.66
CA ILE A 699 27.95 -20.28 30.60
C ILE A 699 27.57 -20.64 32.03
N VAL A 700 26.53 -19.99 32.55
CA VAL A 700 26.04 -20.21 33.92
C VAL A 700 24.51 -20.34 33.88
N PRO A 701 23.98 -21.57 33.92
CA PRO A 701 22.53 -21.78 33.95
C PRO A 701 21.93 -21.14 35.21
N LEU A 702 20.93 -20.28 35.03
CA LEU A 702 20.18 -19.66 36.13
C LEU A 702 18.80 -20.31 36.24
N ALA A 703 18.35 -20.58 37.47
CA ALA A 703 17.12 -21.35 37.69
C ALA A 703 15.85 -20.53 37.39
N LYS A 704 15.88 -19.20 37.57
CA LYS A 704 14.76 -18.26 37.35
C LYS A 704 15.22 -16.85 36.97
N THR A 705 15.02 -16.43 35.72
CA THR A 705 15.45 -15.09 35.25
C THR A 705 14.33 -14.24 34.66
N SER A 706 13.09 -14.73 34.68
CA SER A 706 11.94 -14.00 34.10
C SER A 706 11.61 -12.72 34.86
N VAL A 707 11.54 -11.60 34.12
CA VAL A 707 11.30 -10.25 34.68
C VAL A 707 9.91 -9.74 34.32
N SER A 708 8.89 -10.22 35.02
CA SER A 708 7.49 -9.87 34.70
C SER A 708 6.97 -8.56 35.32
N LYS A 709 7.68 -7.94 36.27
CA LYS A 709 7.12 -6.85 37.11
C LYS A 709 7.52 -5.43 36.71
N THR A 710 8.81 -5.10 36.71
CA THR A 710 9.24 -3.70 36.52
C THR A 710 10.52 -3.64 35.71
N ILE A 711 10.50 -2.89 34.60
CA ILE A 711 11.69 -2.52 33.83
C ILE A 711 11.77 -0.99 33.78
N VAL A 712 12.96 -0.45 34.04
CA VAL A 712 13.23 0.98 34.05
C VAL A 712 14.42 1.29 33.16
N LEU A 713 14.28 2.29 32.29
CA LEU A 713 15.38 2.91 31.56
C LEU A 713 15.92 4.10 32.35
N GLY A 714 17.23 4.27 32.32
CA GLY A 714 17.91 5.43 32.91
C GLY A 714 18.07 5.39 34.42
N ALA A 715 17.61 4.33 35.09
CA ALA A 715 17.91 4.07 36.49
C ALA A 715 17.89 2.58 36.83
N ASN A 716 18.44 2.23 38.00
CA ASN A 716 18.16 0.95 38.63
C ASN A 716 16.77 0.96 39.26
N THR A 717 16.25 -0.23 39.61
CA THR A 717 14.89 -0.38 40.14
C THR A 717 14.68 0.21 41.54
N SER A 718 15.76 0.51 42.27
CA SER A 718 15.69 1.26 43.54
C SER A 718 15.78 2.78 43.38
N GLY A 719 16.06 3.29 42.17
CA GLY A 719 16.25 4.73 41.92
C GLY A 719 17.50 5.32 42.58
N MET A 720 18.50 4.50 42.92
CA MET A 720 19.77 4.94 43.54
C MET A 720 20.92 5.14 42.53
N SER A 721 20.81 4.57 41.32
CA SER A 721 21.77 4.71 40.23
C SER A 721 21.05 5.24 39.01
N HIS A 722 21.58 6.30 38.38
CA HIS A 722 20.96 6.97 37.24
C HIS A 722 21.93 7.14 36.08
N PHE A 723 21.45 6.89 34.86
CA PHE A 723 22.19 7.21 33.64
C PHE A 723 22.13 8.71 33.36
N VAL A 724 23.26 9.26 32.91
CA VAL A 724 23.36 10.63 32.42
C VAL A 724 23.94 10.61 31.02
N GLY A 725 23.15 10.98 30.02
CA GLY A 725 23.50 10.87 28.62
C GLY A 725 22.28 10.77 27.72
N THR A 726 22.50 10.47 26.44
CA THR A 726 21.41 10.26 25.48
C THR A 726 21.25 8.76 25.19
N MET A 727 20.02 8.28 25.10
CA MET A 727 19.70 6.96 24.56
C MET A 727 18.81 7.10 23.33
N LYS A 728 18.88 6.13 22.42
CA LYS A 728 17.92 5.96 21.33
C LYS A 728 17.76 4.49 20.99
N GLU A 729 16.66 4.14 20.34
CA GLU A 729 16.37 2.79 19.84
C GLU A 729 16.54 1.72 20.94
N ALA A 730 16.05 2.01 22.14
CA ALA A 730 16.04 1.03 23.22
C ALA A 730 15.01 -0.06 22.88
N ARG A 731 15.46 -1.31 22.78
CA ARG A 731 14.63 -2.47 22.45
C ARG A 731 14.82 -3.60 23.44
N ILE A 732 13.73 -4.34 23.70
CA ILE A 732 13.68 -5.52 24.55
C ILE A 732 13.04 -6.66 23.77
N TYR A 733 13.62 -7.84 23.87
CA TYR A 733 13.20 -9.06 23.18
C TYR A 733 13.03 -10.19 24.20
N ASN A 734 11.94 -10.95 24.08
CA ASN A 734 11.65 -12.13 24.92
C ASN A 734 12.42 -13.40 24.48
N TYR A 735 13.35 -13.27 23.51
CA TYR A 735 14.23 -14.32 23.04
C TYR A 735 15.71 -13.88 23.04
N ALA A 736 16.62 -14.85 23.07
CA ALA A 736 18.05 -14.61 22.97
C ALA A 736 18.49 -14.47 21.51
N MET A 737 18.95 -13.29 21.11
CA MET A 737 19.45 -13.03 19.76
C MET A 737 20.72 -13.84 19.48
N SER A 738 20.82 -14.37 18.27
CA SER A 738 22.07 -14.95 17.74
C SER A 738 23.12 -13.87 17.46
N HIS A 739 24.38 -14.29 17.30
CA HIS A 739 25.45 -13.38 16.91
C HIS A 739 25.20 -12.67 15.56
N PRO A 740 24.75 -13.37 14.49
CA PRO A 740 24.36 -12.71 13.25
C PRO A 740 23.23 -11.68 13.43
N GLN A 741 22.20 -11.96 14.23
CA GLN A 741 21.12 -11.01 14.52
C GLN A 741 21.63 -9.76 15.27
N THR A 742 22.55 -9.94 16.23
CA THR A 742 23.14 -8.83 16.98
C THR A 742 24.03 -7.95 16.09
N ASN A 743 24.83 -8.56 15.22
CA ASN A 743 25.63 -7.84 14.22
C ASN A 743 24.74 -7.12 13.21
N PHE A 744 23.70 -7.79 12.74
CA PHE A 744 22.74 -7.23 11.79
C PHE A 744 22.07 -5.98 12.37
N LEU A 745 21.61 -6.04 13.63
CA LEU A 745 20.98 -4.92 14.32
C LEU A 745 21.90 -3.68 14.45
N PHE A 746 23.19 -3.91 14.72
CA PHE A 746 24.21 -2.87 14.69
C PHE A 746 24.45 -2.31 13.27
N SER A 747 24.47 -3.19 12.25
CA SER A 747 24.70 -2.79 10.85
C SER A 747 23.52 -2.03 10.21
N GLN A 748 22.28 -2.34 10.60
CA GLN A 748 21.06 -1.68 10.14
C GLN A 748 20.94 -0.26 10.70
N SER A 749 21.26 -0.09 11.99
CA SER A 749 21.24 1.23 12.64
C SER A 749 22.40 2.15 12.22
N THR A 750 23.44 1.60 11.60
CA THR A 750 24.49 2.37 10.91
C THR A 750 24.14 2.65 9.44
N HIS A 751 23.37 1.80 8.77
CA HIS A 751 22.85 2.02 7.41
C HIS A 751 21.71 3.04 7.33
N MET A 752 20.86 3.17 8.36
CA MET A 752 19.81 4.21 8.45
C MET A 752 20.34 5.66 8.35
N LYS A 753 21.67 5.86 8.33
CA LYS A 753 22.30 7.19 8.24
C LYS A 753 23.03 7.46 6.92
N TRP A 754 23.23 6.43 6.08
CA TRP A 754 23.76 6.62 4.73
C TRP A 754 22.73 7.26 3.79
N LEU A 755 21.44 7.17 4.11
CA LEU A 755 20.34 7.74 3.32
C LEU A 755 20.03 9.22 3.63
N ASN A 756 20.68 9.85 4.63
CA ASN A 756 20.40 11.25 5.05
C ASN A 756 21.33 12.32 4.45
N GLY A 757 22.12 12.00 3.42
CA GLY A 757 22.89 12.98 2.63
C GLY A 757 24.37 13.12 3.02
N PHE A 758 25.18 13.46 2.00
CA PHE A 758 26.66 13.42 2.01
C PHE A 758 27.36 14.39 2.99
N SER A 759 26.66 15.30 3.67
CA SER A 759 27.29 16.33 4.52
C SER A 759 27.64 15.88 5.95
N GLU A 760 27.14 14.73 6.41
CA GLU A 760 27.42 14.23 7.78
C GLU A 760 28.62 13.26 7.88
N ILE A 761 29.13 12.77 6.75
CA ILE A 761 30.19 11.74 6.70
C ILE A 761 31.48 12.22 7.37
N GLY A 762 31.85 13.49 7.18
CA GLY A 762 33.07 14.08 7.76
C GLY A 762 33.01 14.32 9.27
N ARG A 763 31.81 14.52 9.84
CA ARG A 763 31.64 14.68 11.30
C ARG A 763 31.64 13.33 12.01
N TRP A 764 31.11 12.29 11.35
CA TRP A 764 30.92 10.95 11.91
C TRP A 764 32.20 10.13 12.08
N MET A 765 33.17 10.23 11.17
CA MET A 765 34.45 9.52 11.34
C MET A 765 35.21 9.93 12.61
N SER A 766 35.04 11.18 13.08
CA SER A 766 35.61 11.66 14.34
C SER A 766 34.81 11.29 15.60
N GLU A 767 33.51 10.98 15.46
CA GLU A 767 32.61 10.72 16.60
C GLU A 767 32.63 9.24 17.05
N PHE A 768 33.09 8.32 16.20
CA PHE A 768 33.06 6.87 16.46
C PHE A 768 34.41 6.24 16.81
N LEU A 769 35.51 6.87 16.41
CA LEU A 769 36.86 6.37 16.64
C LEU A 769 37.45 7.01 17.91
N ASP A 770 37.55 6.22 18.99
CA ASP A 770 38.67 6.45 19.92
C ASP A 770 39.93 5.99 19.19
N GLY A 771 41.03 6.76 19.27
CA GLY A 771 42.25 6.60 18.47
C GLY A 771 43.06 5.33 18.74
N SER A 772 42.42 4.22 19.13
CA SER A 772 43.03 2.91 19.35
C SER A 772 42.84 1.95 18.16
N HIS A 773 42.46 2.45 16.99
CA HIS A 773 42.28 1.65 15.78
C HIS A 773 43.08 2.24 14.61
N LEU A 774 44.40 2.03 14.70
CA LEU A 774 45.26 1.72 13.56
C LEU A 774 45.86 0.34 13.82
#